data_AF-A0A3M7MEQ8-F1
#
_entry.id   AF-A0A3M7MEQ8-F1
#
_cell.length_a   1.000
_cell.length_b   1.000
_cell.length_c   1.000
_cell.angle_alpha   90.00
_cell.angle_beta   90.00
_cell.angle_gamma   90.00
#
_symmetry.space_group_name_H-M   'P 1'
#
loop_
_entity.id
_entity.type
_entity.pdbx_description
1 polymer ?
#
loop_
_entity_poly.entity_id
_entity_poly.type
_entity_poly.pdbx_seq_one_letter_code
_entity_poly.pdbx_strand_id
1 'polypeptide(L)'
;MRLSSAALVSLLVVANAAGAHAGGYTFDPLRHLAGIAPYFEEPQLDPKPPQGCNVTRASYLIRHAAIYANDFDYEEYIEPFTDKLKNTTADWRSAGPLDFLARWKTPISDSELEDLTAVGRLESYKLGVDVRMRYPSFKDPKHVWTSTAERTELSASSFVDGLVAESNGTKIVQVREDAARGADSLTPYKGCPKYSSSFGSKQSSQYQEIYTKPIIARFQNYAPSFNFTADDIVGMQQLCGYETVIRGESPFCSPDLFSQDEWLSFEYMNDIMYFYNTGYGSQKLAGALGLPWVNASAQLLLSDDADQDLYVSFTHRELPPTVAVAMGLFNNSAYSGADDVNGTMPLDRPNYGRAWKSSKILPFLTNFAIEKMTCDSYGFDAGDYFRVLVNRDPQQLSCTDGPGVSCSKPAFEKFIQERSAMFGGYTEECQPEYKNSTNFLLKEKRREKIMMGEYNVDSKGTTKRPSVIIVGAGAGGVALAARLAATGCKVTVVEKNDFSGGRCSLIHRQGYRFDQGPSLLLLPRFFHETFEDLGTSLSAEGVHLVKCEPNYAVHFHDDARFTLSTDLSIMKEEIERFEGKDGFERYLAFLQESHRHYEASIVHVLRKNFYSLLSMVRPAFLLHLFELHPFESIWYRASRYFWTERLRRVFTFASMYMGMSPFDAPGTYSLLQYTELAEGIWYPIGGFHKVGFFFEYGFCTHVVVVVVVVVVVVVVVVVVVVVVVVVVVVVGEKYKVIEKLVNVGERLGVEYMFDSPIRNIQLSPDGKRATGVVFEDESKEPLTADVIVCNADLAYAYNRLLPSSTFGRSLLKRQASCSSISFYWALDRQFPQLSAHNIFLAEDYKESFDSIFKQHLIPDQPSFYVNVPSRVDPSAAPSGCDSIVILVPVGHLQDSFTDAHKGSKHTTGTTQDWDTMVSTARSMILTIMEQRLKISLAPHIIHESINTPVTWKSSFNLDRGAILGLSHSFFNVLSFRPKTKHAEIDDLYFVGASTHPGTGVPIVLAGAKLVAEQILGDRRLEACIPWGEGSASEKAKGGQASSSHLDRVQHGPYLSWLVWILLSVVMTVVVVASGALYSTNGAGLLGDW
;
A
#
# COMPACT_ATOMS: atom_id res chain seq x y z
N MET A 1 -17.98 -9.32 -53.93
CA MET A 1 -17.66 -7.93 -54.29
C MET A 1 -16.85 -7.33 -53.15
N ARG A 2 -15.53 -7.24 -53.30
CA ARG A 2 -14.64 -6.53 -52.35
C ARG A 2 -14.62 -5.06 -52.76
N LEU A 3 -14.96 -4.16 -51.85
CA LEU A 3 -14.57 -2.75 -51.94
C LEU A 3 -13.62 -2.46 -50.80
N SER A 4 -12.47 -1.93 -51.19
CA SER A 4 -11.23 -1.76 -50.44
C SER A 4 -11.25 -0.57 -49.49
N SER A 5 -10.55 -0.74 -48.37
CA SER A 5 -10.33 0.19 -47.25
C SER A 5 -9.66 1.54 -47.59
N ALA A 6 -9.60 1.93 -48.86
CA ALA A 6 -9.00 3.18 -49.32
C ALA A 6 -10.02 4.33 -49.47
N ALA A 7 -11.33 4.05 -49.55
CA ALA A 7 -12.35 5.08 -49.79
C ALA A 7 -12.78 5.85 -48.52
N LEU A 8 -12.55 5.31 -47.32
CA LEU A 8 -12.92 5.99 -46.07
C LEU A 8 -11.90 7.07 -45.63
N VAL A 9 -10.65 6.98 -46.08
CA VAL A 9 -9.60 7.92 -45.67
C VAL A 9 -9.69 9.23 -46.47
N SER A 10 -10.23 9.22 -47.68
CA SER A 10 -10.35 10.43 -48.52
C SER A 10 -11.57 11.30 -48.20
N LEU A 11 -12.57 10.80 -47.46
CA LEU A 11 -13.73 11.59 -47.03
C LEU A 11 -13.50 12.40 -45.75
N LEU A 12 -12.49 12.04 -44.95
CA LEU A 12 -12.11 12.79 -43.74
C LEU A 12 -11.18 13.98 -44.02
N VAL A 13 -10.51 14.02 -45.18
CA VAL A 13 -9.60 15.12 -45.53
C VAL A 13 -10.32 16.30 -46.19
N VAL A 14 -11.53 16.12 -46.74
CA VAL A 14 -12.29 17.19 -47.39
C VAL A 14 -13.29 17.88 -46.44
N ALA A 15 -13.63 17.27 -45.30
CA ALA A 15 -14.52 17.89 -44.31
C ALA A 15 -13.85 18.99 -43.46
N ASN A 16 -12.51 19.02 -43.38
CA ASN A 16 -11.78 20.02 -42.57
C ASN A 16 -11.40 21.30 -43.33
N ALA A 17 -11.77 21.44 -44.60
CA ALA A 17 -11.42 22.62 -45.42
C ALA A 17 -12.60 23.55 -45.73
N ALA A 18 -13.82 23.26 -45.26
CA ALA A 18 -15.04 24.03 -45.57
C ALA A 18 -15.75 24.62 -44.34
N GLY A 19 -15.02 24.88 -43.25
CA GLY A 19 -15.54 25.53 -42.04
C GLY A 19 -14.77 26.78 -41.60
N ALA A 20 -13.81 27.25 -42.40
CA ALA A 20 -13.14 28.51 -42.12
C ALA A 20 -14.04 29.68 -42.58
N HIS A 21 -14.48 30.47 -41.59
CA HIS A 21 -15.21 31.74 -41.68
C HIS A 21 -16.74 31.72 -41.49
N ALA A 22 -17.15 31.38 -40.27
CA ALA A 22 -18.04 32.24 -39.49
C ALA A 22 -17.57 32.19 -38.02
N GLY A 23 -16.84 33.21 -37.57
CA GLY A 23 -16.35 33.30 -36.19
C GLY A 23 -17.50 33.58 -35.22
N GLY A 24 -18.27 32.57 -34.87
CA GLY A 24 -19.19 32.59 -33.73
C GLY A 24 -18.43 32.20 -32.47
N TYR A 25 -18.47 33.04 -31.44
CA TYR A 25 -18.01 32.66 -30.10
C TYR A 25 -18.90 31.50 -29.60
N THR A 26 -18.29 30.35 -29.29
CA THR A 26 -18.98 29.23 -28.64
C THR A 26 -18.48 29.14 -27.21
N PHE A 27 -19.38 29.30 -26.25
CA PHE A 27 -19.08 29.18 -24.82
C PHE A 27 -18.78 27.72 -24.46
N ASP A 28 -17.66 27.48 -23.78
CA ASP A 28 -17.23 26.14 -23.36
C ASP A 28 -17.23 26.05 -21.82
N PRO A 29 -18.24 25.40 -21.21
CA PRO A 29 -18.34 25.27 -19.76
C PRO A 29 -17.10 24.67 -19.10
N LEU A 30 -16.39 23.76 -19.77
CA LEU A 30 -15.22 23.07 -19.21
C LEU A 30 -14.06 24.02 -18.88
N ARG A 31 -14.04 25.22 -19.48
CA ARG A 31 -13.05 26.27 -19.21
C ARG A 31 -13.40 27.16 -18.03
N HIS A 32 -14.56 26.93 -17.41
CA HIS A 32 -15.12 27.76 -16.33
C HIS A 32 -15.36 26.97 -15.04
N LEU A 33 -14.71 25.81 -14.88
CA LEU A 33 -14.92 24.91 -13.74
C LEU A 33 -13.85 24.97 -12.64
N ALA A 34 -13.07 26.05 -12.57
CA ALA A 34 -12.10 26.26 -11.49
C ALA A 34 -11.17 25.04 -11.27
N GLY A 35 -11.16 24.48 -10.05
CA GLY A 35 -10.30 23.36 -9.64
C GLY A 35 -10.65 22.00 -10.22
N ILE A 36 -11.76 21.87 -10.95
CA ILE A 36 -12.21 20.61 -11.55
C ILE A 36 -12.25 20.68 -13.08
N ALA A 37 -11.77 21.79 -13.65
CA ALA A 37 -11.64 21.94 -15.08
C ALA A 37 -10.61 20.93 -15.61
N PRO A 38 -10.93 20.18 -16.69
CA PRO A 38 -9.93 19.45 -17.47
C PRO A 38 -8.77 20.35 -17.89
N TYR A 39 -7.62 19.79 -18.20
CA TYR A 39 -6.47 20.61 -18.56
C TYR A 39 -6.70 21.34 -19.89
N PHE A 40 -6.52 22.67 -19.90
CA PHE A 40 -6.59 23.47 -21.13
C PHE A 40 -5.53 24.58 -21.14
N GLU A 41 -5.19 25.02 -22.35
CA GLU A 41 -4.20 26.07 -22.59
C GLU A 41 -4.81 27.19 -23.45
N GLU A 42 -4.79 28.42 -22.96
CA GLU A 42 -5.24 29.62 -23.69
C GLU A 42 -4.25 30.78 -23.52
N PRO A 43 -3.02 30.66 -24.05
CA PRO A 43 -2.02 31.70 -23.92
C PRO A 43 -2.49 33.01 -24.58
N GLN A 44 -2.40 34.11 -23.84
CA GLN A 44 -2.68 35.46 -24.32
C GLN A 44 -1.44 36.05 -25.00
N LEU A 45 -0.25 35.67 -24.55
CA LEU A 45 1.04 36.07 -25.12
C LEU A 45 1.72 34.89 -25.82
N ASP A 46 2.66 35.17 -26.74
CA ASP A 46 3.39 34.12 -27.46
C ASP A 46 4.23 33.28 -26.47
N PRO A 47 3.95 31.97 -26.32
CA PRO A 47 4.68 31.09 -25.41
C PRO A 47 6.15 30.87 -25.81
N LYS A 48 6.52 31.14 -27.07
CA LYS A 48 7.89 30.91 -27.57
C LYS A 48 8.88 31.88 -26.95
N PRO A 49 10.16 31.49 -26.78
CA PRO A 49 11.21 32.41 -26.37
C PRO A 49 11.30 33.59 -27.36
N PRO A 50 11.55 34.83 -26.89
CA PRO A 50 11.72 35.97 -27.77
C PRO A 50 12.86 35.75 -28.78
N GLN A 51 12.79 36.43 -29.93
CA GLN A 51 13.83 36.30 -30.95
C GLN A 51 15.21 36.70 -30.39
N GLY A 52 16.21 35.84 -30.62
CA GLY A 52 17.57 36.04 -30.08
C GLY A 52 17.77 35.53 -28.65
N CYS A 53 16.74 34.92 -28.04
CA CYS A 53 16.83 34.27 -26.74
C CYS A 53 16.73 32.75 -26.87
N ASN A 54 17.55 32.02 -26.13
CA ASN A 54 17.42 30.57 -25.97
C ASN A 54 17.20 30.23 -24.50
N VAL A 55 16.25 29.33 -24.22
CA VAL A 55 16.04 28.85 -22.84
C VAL A 55 17.18 27.92 -22.50
N THR A 56 17.88 28.19 -21.41
CA THR A 56 19.01 27.38 -20.95
C THR A 56 18.64 26.47 -19.78
N ARG A 57 17.67 26.87 -18.95
CA ARG A 57 17.13 26.06 -17.83
C ARG A 57 15.68 26.42 -17.52
N ALA A 58 14.95 25.50 -16.91
CA ALA A 58 13.58 25.76 -16.45
C ALA A 58 13.25 25.02 -15.14
N SER A 59 12.37 25.62 -14.32
CA SER A 59 11.76 25.00 -13.14
C SER A 59 10.24 24.97 -13.28
N TYR A 60 9.61 23.82 -13.06
CA TYR A 60 8.17 23.57 -13.17
C TYR A 60 7.57 23.13 -11.84
N LEU A 61 6.45 23.74 -11.47
CA LEU A 61 5.51 23.23 -10.47
C LEU A 61 4.23 22.79 -11.17
N ILE A 62 3.84 21.54 -11.01
CA ILE A 62 2.73 20.91 -11.73
C ILE A 62 1.74 20.34 -10.71
N ARG A 63 0.45 20.64 -10.84
CA ARG A 63 -0.61 19.96 -10.08
C ARG A 63 -0.80 18.54 -10.62
N HIS A 64 -1.24 17.57 -9.80
CA HIS A 64 -1.71 16.28 -10.33
C HIS A 64 -2.74 16.44 -11.46
N ALA A 65 -2.80 15.44 -12.34
CA ALA A 65 -3.75 15.40 -13.45
C ALA A 65 -5.18 15.03 -12.98
N ALA A 66 -6.09 14.87 -13.94
CA ALA A 66 -7.51 14.62 -13.68
C ALA A 66 -7.77 13.35 -12.85
N ILE A 67 -8.59 13.48 -11.81
CA ILE A 67 -9.03 12.42 -10.89
C ILE A 67 -10.54 12.17 -11.01
N TYR A 68 -11.04 11.06 -10.46
CA TYR A 68 -12.47 10.72 -10.49
C TYR A 68 -13.34 11.73 -9.74
N ALA A 69 -12.99 12.01 -8.49
CA ALA A 69 -13.55 13.10 -7.69
C ALA A 69 -12.60 13.42 -6.53
N ASN A 70 -12.61 14.68 -6.09
CA ASN A 70 -12.05 15.02 -4.79
C ASN A 70 -13.01 14.61 -3.67
N ASP A 71 -12.45 14.10 -2.57
CA ASP A 71 -13.18 13.66 -1.38
C ASP A 71 -14.21 14.70 -0.88
N PHE A 72 -13.77 15.95 -0.66
CA PHE A 72 -14.63 17.03 -0.18
C PHE A 72 -15.74 17.38 -1.17
N ASP A 73 -15.43 17.51 -2.46
CA ASP A 73 -16.44 17.83 -3.48
C ASP A 73 -17.51 16.72 -3.55
N TYR A 74 -17.06 15.47 -3.43
CA TYR A 74 -17.94 14.31 -3.45
C TYR A 74 -18.86 14.29 -2.23
N GLU A 75 -18.31 14.35 -1.02
CA GLU A 75 -19.06 14.26 0.24
C GLU A 75 -20.02 15.46 0.43
N GLU A 76 -19.60 16.67 0.06
CA GLU A 76 -20.39 17.89 0.30
C GLU A 76 -21.49 18.10 -0.76
N TYR A 77 -21.21 17.81 -2.04
CA TYR A 77 -22.10 18.21 -3.14
C TYR A 77 -22.62 17.05 -3.98
N ILE A 78 -21.78 16.07 -4.34
CA ILE A 78 -22.15 15.04 -5.33
C ILE A 78 -22.89 13.86 -4.71
N GLU A 79 -22.39 13.31 -3.60
CA GLU A 79 -23.01 12.19 -2.89
C GLU A 79 -24.44 12.55 -2.44
N PRO A 80 -24.68 13.69 -1.75
CA PRO A 80 -26.04 14.06 -1.32
C PRO A 80 -27.01 14.20 -2.50
N PHE A 81 -26.55 14.77 -3.62
CA PHE A 81 -27.36 14.91 -4.83
C PHE A 81 -27.68 13.54 -5.46
N THR A 82 -26.67 12.68 -5.64
CA THR A 82 -26.86 11.36 -6.25
C THR A 82 -27.70 10.43 -5.38
N ASP A 83 -27.63 10.54 -4.06
CA ASP A 83 -28.49 9.80 -3.13
C ASP A 83 -29.94 10.30 -3.15
N LYS A 84 -30.16 11.62 -3.26
CA LYS A 84 -31.51 12.16 -3.52
C LYS A 84 -32.06 11.63 -4.84
N LEU A 85 -31.25 11.53 -5.89
CA LEU A 85 -31.66 10.97 -7.18
C LEU A 85 -32.05 9.49 -7.08
N LYS A 86 -31.31 8.67 -6.30
CA LYS A 86 -31.64 7.24 -6.10
C LYS A 86 -32.98 7.03 -5.40
N ASN A 87 -33.34 7.92 -4.47
CA ASN A 87 -34.51 7.77 -3.59
C ASN A 87 -35.74 8.60 -4.02
N THR A 88 -35.72 9.20 -5.22
CA THR A 88 -36.80 10.06 -5.69
C THR A 88 -37.91 9.31 -6.42
N THR A 89 -39.13 9.87 -6.37
CA THR A 89 -40.28 9.47 -7.20
C THR A 89 -40.56 10.46 -8.34
N ALA A 90 -39.65 11.41 -8.58
CA ALA A 90 -39.80 12.39 -9.65
C ALA A 90 -39.83 11.74 -11.04
N ASP A 91 -40.77 12.17 -11.89
CA ASP A 91 -40.83 11.73 -13.28
C ASP A 91 -39.87 12.55 -14.14
N TRP A 92 -38.65 12.04 -14.27
CA TRP A 92 -37.60 12.67 -15.07
C TRP A 92 -37.96 12.74 -16.56
N ARG A 93 -38.74 11.79 -17.11
CA ARG A 93 -39.00 11.75 -18.58
C ARG A 93 -39.76 12.97 -19.09
N SER A 94 -40.47 13.68 -18.20
CA SER A 94 -41.17 14.91 -18.50
C SER A 94 -40.45 16.18 -17.99
N ALA A 95 -39.26 16.06 -17.41
CA ALA A 95 -38.56 17.15 -16.72
C ALA A 95 -37.73 18.05 -17.65
N GLY A 96 -38.13 18.20 -18.92
CA GLY A 96 -37.47 19.09 -19.88
C GLY A 96 -35.97 18.77 -20.05
N PRO A 97 -35.05 19.75 -19.89
CA PRO A 97 -33.60 19.51 -19.98
C PRO A 97 -33.01 18.51 -18.98
N LEU A 98 -33.78 18.09 -17.97
CA LEU A 98 -33.37 17.10 -16.97
C LEU A 98 -33.79 15.66 -17.34
N ASP A 99 -34.35 15.43 -18.54
CA ASP A 99 -34.87 14.12 -18.93
C ASP A 99 -33.82 13.00 -18.97
N PHE A 100 -32.56 13.37 -19.21
CA PHE A 100 -31.43 12.46 -19.19
C PHE A 100 -31.26 11.77 -17.82
N LEU A 101 -31.70 12.41 -16.72
CA LEU A 101 -31.65 11.83 -15.37
C LEU A 101 -32.47 10.55 -15.24
N ALA A 102 -33.45 10.31 -16.13
CA ALA A 102 -34.20 9.05 -16.17
C ALA A 102 -33.31 7.82 -16.47
N ARG A 103 -32.15 8.04 -17.08
CA ARG A 103 -31.21 6.98 -17.52
C ARG A 103 -29.80 7.20 -17.01
N TRP A 104 -29.50 8.37 -16.47
CA TRP A 104 -28.19 8.71 -15.97
C TRP A 104 -27.84 7.89 -14.72
N LYS A 105 -26.57 7.52 -14.61
CA LYS A 105 -25.99 6.87 -13.44
C LYS A 105 -24.67 7.54 -13.13
N THR A 106 -24.40 7.74 -11.84
CA THR A 106 -23.10 8.28 -11.40
C THR A 106 -21.95 7.42 -11.93
N PRO A 107 -20.91 8.03 -12.54
CA PRO A 107 -19.66 7.34 -12.87
C PRO A 107 -18.69 7.23 -11.70
N ILE A 108 -19.01 7.86 -10.57
CA ILE A 108 -18.11 8.03 -9.43
C ILE A 108 -18.56 7.04 -8.35
N SER A 109 -17.60 6.26 -7.83
CA SER A 109 -17.78 5.32 -6.73
C SER A 109 -16.83 5.66 -5.58
N ASP A 110 -17.22 5.32 -4.36
CA ASP A 110 -16.41 5.60 -3.16
C ASP A 110 -15.02 4.93 -3.20
N SER A 111 -14.91 3.79 -3.91
CA SER A 111 -13.65 3.05 -4.05
C SER A 111 -12.64 3.70 -4.99
N GLU A 112 -13.06 4.65 -5.83
CA GLU A 112 -12.22 5.28 -6.86
C GLU A 112 -11.99 6.79 -6.58
N LEU A 113 -12.45 7.31 -5.43
CA LEU A 113 -12.21 8.70 -5.04
C LEU A 113 -10.71 8.97 -4.98
N GLU A 114 -10.31 10.17 -5.40
CA GLU A 114 -8.90 10.60 -5.49
C GLU A 114 -8.01 9.84 -6.50
N ASP A 115 -8.50 8.77 -7.14
CA ASP A 115 -7.72 8.01 -8.11
C ASP A 115 -7.51 8.79 -9.41
N LEU A 116 -6.34 8.60 -10.01
CA LEU A 116 -5.98 9.20 -11.29
C LEU A 116 -6.74 8.54 -12.45
N THR A 117 -7.49 9.33 -13.22
CA THR A 117 -8.23 8.83 -14.39
C THR A 117 -7.29 8.43 -15.53
N ALA A 118 -7.80 7.61 -16.47
CA ALA A 118 -7.08 7.29 -17.70
C ALA A 118 -6.76 8.54 -18.53
N VAL A 119 -7.70 9.51 -18.58
CA VAL A 119 -7.49 10.81 -19.24
C VAL A 119 -6.38 11.59 -18.54
N GLY A 120 -6.37 11.65 -17.21
CA GLY A 120 -5.33 12.34 -16.44
C GLY A 120 -3.93 11.78 -16.71
N ARG A 121 -3.78 10.44 -16.79
CA ARG A 121 -2.50 9.81 -17.18
C ARG A 121 -2.05 10.26 -18.57
N LEU A 122 -2.97 10.25 -19.55
CA LEU A 122 -2.69 10.67 -20.92
C LEU A 122 -2.32 12.15 -21.02
N GLU A 123 -3.04 13.03 -20.32
CA GLU A 123 -2.75 14.47 -20.27
C GLU A 123 -1.36 14.72 -19.69
N SER A 124 -1.01 14.03 -18.61
CA SER A 124 0.29 14.17 -17.96
C SER A 124 1.44 13.68 -18.85
N TYR A 125 1.24 12.55 -19.53
CA TYR A 125 2.16 12.06 -20.57
C TYR A 125 2.35 13.08 -21.69
N LYS A 126 1.25 13.62 -22.21
CA LYS A 126 1.29 14.64 -23.28
C LYS A 126 2.05 15.88 -22.83
N LEU A 127 1.84 16.35 -21.59
CA LEU A 127 2.61 17.48 -21.05
C LEU A 127 4.11 17.17 -21.00
N GLY A 128 4.50 15.93 -20.68
CA GLY A 128 5.90 15.46 -20.77
C GLY A 128 6.47 15.62 -22.18
N VAL A 129 5.73 15.16 -23.20
CA VAL A 129 6.10 15.32 -24.61
C VAL A 129 6.20 16.79 -25.01
N ASP A 130 5.23 17.62 -24.61
CA ASP A 130 5.21 19.04 -24.93
C ASP A 130 6.39 19.79 -24.29
N VAL A 131 6.78 19.43 -23.06
CA VAL A 131 7.97 19.96 -22.40
C VAL A 131 9.25 19.49 -23.10
N ARG A 132 9.34 18.23 -23.52
CA ARG A 132 10.47 17.72 -24.32
C ARG A 132 10.65 18.48 -25.62
N MET A 133 9.55 18.71 -26.33
CA MET A 133 9.53 19.43 -27.61
C MET A 133 9.83 20.91 -27.46
N ARG A 134 9.47 21.51 -26.32
CA ARG A 134 9.82 22.90 -26.00
C ARG A 134 11.32 23.06 -25.72
N TYR A 135 11.95 22.08 -25.07
CA TYR A 135 13.37 22.14 -24.70
C TYR A 135 14.17 20.98 -25.32
N PRO A 136 14.32 20.94 -26.66
CA PRO A 136 14.98 19.83 -27.33
C PRO A 136 16.48 19.71 -26.98
N SER A 137 17.10 20.81 -26.56
CA SER A 137 18.52 20.85 -26.15
C SER A 137 18.76 20.50 -24.69
N PHE A 138 17.72 20.37 -23.87
CA PHE A 138 17.89 20.01 -22.46
C PHE A 138 18.29 18.54 -22.35
N LYS A 139 19.17 18.26 -21.38
CA LYS A 139 19.44 16.89 -20.94
C LYS A 139 18.24 16.35 -20.19
N ASP A 140 18.06 15.04 -20.26
CA ASP A 140 17.05 14.35 -19.47
C ASP A 140 17.29 14.63 -17.96
N PRO A 141 16.25 14.97 -17.20
CA PRO A 141 16.41 15.32 -15.79
C PRO A 141 16.83 14.08 -15.00
N LYS A 142 17.72 14.26 -14.03
CA LYS A 142 18.11 13.18 -13.11
C LYS A 142 17.02 12.93 -12.07
N HIS A 143 16.38 14.00 -11.63
CA HIS A 143 15.36 13.97 -10.60
C HIS A 143 14.10 14.72 -11.02
N VAL A 144 12.94 14.11 -10.74
CA VAL A 144 11.62 14.74 -10.76
C VAL A 144 11.01 14.57 -9.37
N TRP A 145 10.58 15.64 -8.73
CA TRP A 145 10.03 15.60 -7.39
C TRP A 145 8.51 15.45 -7.43
N THR A 146 7.94 14.72 -6.48
CA THR A 146 6.49 14.57 -6.33
C THR A 146 6.15 14.55 -4.85
N SER A 147 4.95 15.00 -4.49
CA SER A 147 4.39 14.68 -3.18
C SER A 147 4.07 13.17 -3.08
N THR A 148 3.76 12.65 -1.89
CA THR A 148 3.58 11.20 -1.65
C THR A 148 2.16 10.67 -1.91
N ALA A 149 1.28 11.47 -2.53
CA ALA A 149 -0.05 10.99 -2.87
C ALA A 149 -0.01 10.19 -4.18
N GLU A 150 -0.73 9.08 -4.25
CA GLU A 150 -0.68 8.20 -5.44
C GLU A 150 -1.00 8.96 -6.74
N ARG A 151 -2.01 9.83 -6.75
CA ARG A 151 -2.34 10.66 -7.92
C ARG A 151 -1.22 11.60 -8.38
N THR A 152 -0.41 12.15 -7.47
CA THR A 152 0.73 13.02 -7.83
C THR A 152 1.89 12.19 -8.34
N GLU A 153 2.15 11.03 -7.73
CA GLU A 153 3.20 10.10 -8.17
C GLU A 153 2.91 9.50 -9.55
N LEU A 154 1.68 9.06 -9.79
CA LEU A 154 1.26 8.53 -11.09
C LEU A 154 1.25 9.60 -12.19
N SER A 155 0.92 10.86 -11.83
CA SER A 155 1.07 12.00 -12.74
C SER A 155 2.55 12.21 -13.07
N ALA A 156 3.42 12.26 -12.05
CA ALA A 156 4.86 12.43 -12.25
C ALA A 156 5.46 11.32 -13.12
N SER A 157 5.07 10.07 -12.88
CA SER A 157 5.49 8.92 -13.69
C SER A 157 5.03 9.06 -15.14
N SER A 158 3.75 9.36 -15.36
CA SER A 158 3.21 9.52 -16.72
C SER A 158 3.89 10.66 -17.46
N PHE A 159 4.17 11.78 -16.79
CA PHE A 159 4.92 12.89 -17.34
C PHE A 159 6.35 12.50 -17.71
N VAL A 160 7.07 11.76 -16.85
CA VAL A 160 8.42 11.28 -17.14
C VAL A 160 8.41 10.35 -18.36
N ASP A 161 7.44 9.44 -18.45
CA ASP A 161 7.30 8.52 -19.60
C ASP A 161 7.09 9.27 -20.93
N GLY A 162 6.45 10.45 -20.90
CA GLY A 162 6.31 11.32 -22.06
C GLY A 162 7.53 12.20 -22.33
N LEU A 163 8.28 12.53 -21.29
CA LEU A 163 9.44 13.43 -21.36
C LEU A 163 10.70 12.73 -21.90
N VAL A 164 10.96 11.49 -21.48
CA VAL A 164 12.21 10.76 -21.79
C VAL A 164 11.95 9.48 -22.60
N ALA A 165 12.88 9.13 -23.49
CA ALA A 165 12.74 7.95 -24.35
C ALA A 165 12.97 6.62 -23.61
N GLU A 166 13.85 6.63 -22.59
CA GLU A 166 14.13 5.49 -21.72
C GLU A 166 14.18 5.99 -20.26
N SER A 167 13.23 5.57 -19.42
CA SER A 167 13.04 6.11 -18.06
C SER A 167 14.07 5.64 -17.03
N ASN A 168 14.98 4.71 -17.37
CA ASN A 168 15.93 4.10 -16.43
C ASN A 168 16.91 5.09 -15.76
N GLY A 169 17.06 6.32 -16.27
CA GLY A 169 17.97 7.33 -15.72
C GLY A 169 17.32 8.42 -14.85
N THR A 170 16.00 8.63 -14.96
CA THR A 170 15.28 9.69 -14.24
C THR A 170 14.63 9.11 -12.99
N LYS A 171 15.05 9.57 -11.81
CA LYS A 171 14.50 9.13 -10.53
C LYS A 171 13.35 10.03 -10.09
N ILE A 172 12.20 9.42 -9.81
CA ILE A 172 11.08 10.11 -9.14
C ILE A 172 11.41 10.16 -7.64
N VAL A 173 11.48 11.37 -7.10
CA VAL A 173 11.83 11.65 -5.70
C VAL A 173 10.58 12.09 -4.95
N GLN A 174 10.06 11.19 -4.13
CA GLN A 174 8.92 11.49 -3.28
C GLN A 174 9.32 12.42 -2.11
N VAL A 175 8.55 13.49 -1.94
CA VAL A 175 8.66 14.47 -0.86
C VAL A 175 7.47 14.26 0.06
N ARG A 176 7.74 13.71 1.26
CA ARG A 176 6.72 13.44 2.27
C ARG A 176 5.86 14.65 2.59
N GLU A 177 4.57 14.40 2.75
CA GLU A 177 3.54 15.41 3.04
C GLU A 177 3.31 15.65 4.54
N ASP A 178 4.25 15.26 5.39
CA ASP A 178 4.10 15.41 6.84
C ASP A 178 4.31 16.86 7.32
N ALA A 179 3.52 17.24 8.33
CA ALA A 179 3.49 18.60 8.85
C ALA A 179 4.83 19.05 9.47
N ALA A 180 5.67 18.11 9.91
CA ALA A 180 6.94 18.43 10.59
C ALA A 180 8.02 18.98 9.65
N ARG A 181 7.87 18.83 8.32
CA ARG A 181 8.81 19.40 7.34
C ARG A 181 8.70 20.92 7.21
N GLY A 182 7.54 21.50 7.51
CA GLY A 182 7.28 22.93 7.32
C GLY A 182 7.44 23.35 5.86
N ALA A 183 8.28 24.34 5.62
CA ALA A 183 8.53 24.89 4.28
C ALA A 183 9.32 23.96 3.35
N ASP A 184 10.03 22.94 3.87
CA ASP A 184 10.78 21.96 3.05
C ASP A 184 9.84 20.85 2.54
N SER A 185 8.77 21.23 1.84
CA SER A 185 7.71 20.35 1.37
C SER A 185 7.13 20.81 0.04
N LEU A 186 6.53 19.88 -0.72
CA LEU A 186 5.66 20.19 -1.85
C LEU A 186 4.20 20.41 -1.41
N THR A 187 3.92 20.36 -0.11
CA THR A 187 2.62 20.61 0.50
C THR A 187 2.75 21.46 1.78
N PRO A 188 3.39 22.64 1.73
CA PRO A 188 3.72 23.42 2.92
C PRO A 188 2.49 23.80 3.75
N TYR A 189 1.33 23.97 3.13
CA TYR A 189 0.06 24.25 3.81
C TYR A 189 -0.34 23.17 4.84
N LYS A 190 0.08 21.90 4.65
CA LYS A 190 -0.15 20.82 5.63
C LYS A 190 0.65 21.00 6.92
N GLY A 191 1.80 21.68 6.84
CA GLY A 191 2.64 22.01 7.99
C GLY A 191 2.32 23.35 8.64
N CYS A 192 1.22 24.01 8.24
CA CYS A 192 0.89 25.37 8.63
C CYS A 192 -0.40 25.40 9.47
N PRO A 193 -0.32 25.42 10.80
CA PRO A 193 -1.51 25.43 11.67
C PRO A 193 -2.49 26.60 11.42
N LYS A 194 -2.01 27.74 10.90
CA LYS A 194 -2.87 28.87 10.55
C LYS A 194 -3.64 28.69 9.25
N TYR A 195 -3.31 27.69 8.43
CA TYR A 195 -4.05 27.37 7.23
C TYR A 195 -5.23 26.43 7.56
N SER A 196 -6.37 26.67 6.92
CA SER A 196 -7.53 25.78 6.94
C SER A 196 -8.08 25.62 5.53
N SER A 197 -8.41 24.38 5.15
CA SER A 197 -9.08 24.08 3.89
C SER A 197 -10.46 24.73 3.77
N SER A 198 -11.09 25.10 4.90
CA SER A 198 -12.41 25.76 4.94
C SER A 198 -12.37 27.29 4.76
N PHE A 199 -11.20 27.90 4.60
CA PHE A 199 -11.12 29.33 4.35
C PHE A 199 -11.81 29.69 3.03
N GLY A 200 -12.58 30.77 3.05
CA GLY A 200 -13.38 31.20 1.90
C GLY A 200 -14.74 30.52 1.76
N SER A 201 -15.01 29.40 2.44
CA SER A 201 -16.29 28.69 2.31
C SER A 201 -17.47 29.58 2.67
N LYS A 202 -17.40 30.34 3.77
CA LYS A 202 -18.47 31.27 4.18
C LYS A 202 -18.77 32.34 3.12
N GLN A 203 -17.72 32.92 2.53
CA GLN A 203 -17.84 33.95 1.51
C GLN A 203 -18.41 33.37 0.21
N SER A 204 -17.94 32.18 -0.17
CA SER A 204 -18.42 31.41 -1.31
C SER A 204 -19.91 31.06 -1.18
N SER A 205 -20.32 30.52 -0.03
CA SER A 205 -21.72 30.14 0.24
C SER A 205 -22.67 31.33 0.18
N GLN A 206 -22.24 32.53 0.62
CA GLN A 206 -23.06 33.74 0.49
C GLN A 206 -23.41 34.05 -0.97
N TYR A 207 -22.45 33.91 -1.89
CA TYR A 207 -22.72 34.12 -3.31
C TYR A 207 -23.45 32.91 -3.94
N GLN A 208 -23.15 31.69 -3.48
CA GLN A 208 -23.82 30.45 -3.89
C GLN A 208 -25.34 30.54 -3.71
N GLU A 209 -25.81 31.00 -2.55
CA GLU A 209 -27.24 31.17 -2.26
C GLU A 209 -27.91 32.16 -3.24
N ILE A 210 -27.17 33.16 -3.73
CA ILE A 210 -27.70 34.20 -4.63
C ILE A 210 -27.87 33.65 -6.05
N TYR A 211 -26.81 33.07 -6.62
CA TYR A 211 -26.85 32.67 -8.04
C TYR A 211 -27.63 31.37 -8.27
N THR A 212 -27.67 30.45 -7.29
CA THR A 212 -28.40 29.18 -7.44
C THR A 212 -29.91 29.34 -7.31
N LYS A 213 -30.39 30.39 -6.62
CA LYS A 213 -31.82 30.64 -6.39
C LYS A 213 -32.69 30.65 -7.66
N PRO A 214 -32.36 31.39 -8.74
CA PRO A 214 -33.13 31.33 -9.99
C PRO A 214 -33.06 29.96 -10.68
N ILE A 215 -31.94 29.24 -10.56
CA ILE A 215 -31.76 27.90 -11.12
C ILE A 215 -32.68 26.90 -10.41
N ILE A 216 -32.69 26.92 -9.07
CA ILE A 216 -33.56 26.09 -8.23
C ILE A 216 -35.03 26.34 -8.59
N ALA A 217 -35.44 27.60 -8.72
CA ALA A 217 -36.81 27.93 -9.12
C ALA A 217 -37.17 27.37 -10.51
N ARG A 218 -36.23 27.40 -11.46
CA ARG A 218 -36.40 26.82 -12.79
C ARG A 218 -36.49 25.29 -12.75
N PHE A 219 -35.59 24.62 -12.02
CA PHE A 219 -35.56 23.16 -11.91
C PHE A 219 -36.77 22.62 -11.12
N GLN A 220 -37.22 23.34 -10.08
CA GLN A 220 -38.45 23.01 -9.35
C GLN A 220 -39.69 23.05 -10.26
N ASN A 221 -39.71 23.92 -11.28
CA ASN A 221 -40.80 23.95 -12.26
C ASN A 221 -40.74 22.75 -13.22
N TYR A 222 -39.54 22.24 -13.54
CA TYR A 222 -39.37 21.04 -14.37
C TYR A 222 -39.68 19.75 -13.62
N ALA A 223 -39.30 19.65 -12.35
CA ALA A 223 -39.53 18.49 -11.51
C ALA A 223 -40.09 18.89 -10.13
N PRO A 224 -41.41 19.18 -10.02
CA PRO A 224 -42.02 19.70 -8.78
C PRO A 224 -41.95 18.76 -7.58
N SER A 225 -41.75 17.46 -7.79
CA SER A 225 -41.62 16.45 -6.74
C SER A 225 -40.18 16.20 -6.29
N PHE A 226 -39.19 16.85 -6.91
CA PHE A 226 -37.80 16.83 -6.47
C PHE A 226 -37.49 18.14 -5.73
N ASN A 227 -36.87 18.08 -4.56
CA ASN A 227 -36.54 19.26 -3.76
C ASN A 227 -35.07 19.64 -3.98
N PHE A 228 -34.81 20.59 -4.87
CA PHE A 228 -33.46 21.05 -5.20
C PHE A 228 -32.91 22.02 -4.12
N THR A 229 -31.66 21.81 -3.71
CA THR A 229 -30.89 22.72 -2.85
C THR A 229 -29.81 23.47 -3.64
N ALA A 230 -29.20 24.50 -3.03
CA ALA A 230 -28.06 25.20 -3.62
C ALA A 230 -26.87 24.24 -3.84
N ASP A 231 -26.65 23.31 -2.91
CA ASP A 231 -25.61 22.29 -3.02
C ASP A 231 -25.88 21.28 -4.13
N ASP A 232 -27.14 20.93 -4.38
CA ASP A 232 -27.50 20.08 -5.53
C ASP A 232 -27.11 20.75 -6.86
N ILE A 233 -27.35 22.06 -7.00
CA ILE A 233 -26.96 22.80 -8.21
C ILE A 233 -25.43 22.80 -8.38
N VAL A 234 -24.69 23.02 -7.30
CA VAL A 234 -23.23 22.97 -7.32
C VAL A 234 -22.75 21.56 -7.68
N GLY A 235 -23.30 20.51 -7.07
CA GLY A 235 -22.96 19.11 -7.37
C GLY A 235 -23.24 18.74 -8.82
N MET A 236 -24.36 19.19 -9.38
CA MET A 236 -24.68 19.04 -10.80
C MET A 236 -23.66 19.75 -11.69
N GLN A 237 -23.26 20.97 -11.35
CA GLN A 237 -22.24 21.70 -12.09
C GLN A 237 -20.84 21.07 -11.94
N GLN A 238 -20.52 20.48 -10.79
CA GLN A 238 -19.28 19.75 -10.57
C GLN A 238 -19.19 18.46 -11.38
N LEU A 239 -20.32 17.75 -11.51
CA LEU A 239 -20.41 16.56 -12.35
C LEU A 239 -20.04 16.83 -13.81
N CYS A 240 -20.24 18.05 -14.33
CA CYS A 240 -19.76 18.40 -15.67
C CYS A 240 -18.24 18.17 -15.83
N GLY A 241 -17.41 18.60 -14.88
CA GLY A 241 -15.96 18.43 -14.95
C GLY A 241 -15.53 16.98 -14.73
N TYR A 242 -15.96 16.41 -13.59
CA TYR A 242 -15.56 15.06 -13.19
C TYR A 242 -16.06 13.98 -14.15
N GLU A 243 -17.32 14.02 -14.57
CA GLU A 243 -17.84 13.03 -15.52
C GLU A 243 -17.18 13.15 -16.89
N THR A 244 -16.83 14.35 -17.34
CA THR A 244 -16.16 14.53 -18.64
C THR A 244 -14.78 13.87 -18.65
N VAL A 245 -13.99 13.97 -17.58
CA VAL A 245 -12.67 13.29 -17.54
C VAL A 245 -12.76 11.78 -17.35
N ILE A 246 -13.93 11.26 -16.96
CA ILE A 246 -14.19 9.81 -16.83
C ILE A 246 -14.78 9.23 -18.12
N ARG A 247 -15.79 9.89 -18.72
CA ARG A 247 -16.59 9.38 -19.85
C ARG A 247 -16.29 10.06 -21.19
N GLY A 248 -15.55 11.16 -21.20
CA GLY A 248 -15.27 11.99 -22.37
C GLY A 248 -16.29 13.11 -22.63
N GLU A 249 -17.49 13.00 -22.07
CA GLU A 249 -18.55 14.00 -22.13
C GLU A 249 -19.45 13.91 -20.89
N SER A 250 -20.15 15.00 -20.56
CA SER A 250 -21.17 15.00 -19.51
C SER A 250 -22.43 15.74 -19.95
N PRO A 251 -23.64 15.17 -19.75
CA PRO A 251 -24.89 15.86 -20.01
C PRO A 251 -25.06 17.10 -19.10
N PHE A 252 -24.39 17.12 -17.93
CA PHE A 252 -24.42 18.28 -17.05
C PHE A 252 -23.70 19.49 -17.64
N CYS A 253 -22.82 19.31 -18.63
CA CYS A 253 -22.18 20.42 -19.34
C CYS A 253 -23.08 21.09 -20.38
N SER A 254 -24.33 20.63 -20.57
CA SER A 254 -25.20 21.18 -21.62
C SER A 254 -25.56 22.65 -21.36
N PRO A 255 -25.37 23.56 -22.35
CA PRO A 255 -25.87 24.93 -22.27
C PRO A 255 -27.39 25.04 -22.17
N ASP A 256 -28.13 23.99 -22.54
CA ASP A 256 -29.59 23.92 -22.38
C ASP A 256 -30.01 23.67 -20.92
N LEU A 257 -29.09 23.13 -20.11
CA LEU A 257 -29.31 22.87 -18.69
C LEU A 257 -28.91 24.09 -17.83
N PHE A 258 -27.68 24.56 -18.02
CA PHE A 258 -27.13 25.74 -17.37
C PHE A 258 -26.68 26.75 -18.44
N SER A 259 -27.18 27.97 -18.34
CA SER A 259 -26.82 29.05 -19.26
C SER A 259 -25.37 29.50 -19.06
N GLN A 260 -24.82 30.21 -20.04
CA GLN A 260 -23.49 30.81 -19.96
C GLN A 260 -23.29 31.66 -18.68
N ASP A 261 -24.26 32.51 -18.32
CA ASP A 261 -24.15 33.38 -17.15
C ASP A 261 -24.17 32.58 -15.82
N GLU A 262 -24.83 31.42 -15.81
CA GLU A 262 -24.86 30.52 -14.65
C GLU A 262 -23.53 29.78 -14.48
N TRP A 263 -22.86 29.42 -15.57
CA TRP A 263 -21.49 28.91 -15.52
C TRP A 263 -20.48 29.97 -15.09
N LEU A 264 -20.62 31.21 -15.57
CA LEU A 264 -19.79 32.33 -15.10
C LEU A 264 -20.02 32.62 -13.61
N SER A 265 -21.25 32.41 -13.11
CA SER A 265 -21.56 32.52 -11.69
C SER A 265 -20.95 31.38 -10.87
N PHE A 266 -20.97 30.14 -11.38
CA PHE A 266 -20.28 29.01 -10.76
C PHE A 266 -18.76 29.22 -10.69
N GLU A 267 -18.15 29.71 -11.77
CA GLU A 267 -16.73 30.09 -11.79
C GLU A 267 -16.46 31.16 -10.73
N TYR A 268 -17.28 32.21 -10.66
CA TYR A 268 -17.10 33.30 -9.71
C TYR A 268 -17.26 32.86 -8.24
N MET A 269 -18.20 31.96 -7.96
CA MET A 269 -18.35 31.33 -6.64
C MET A 269 -17.04 30.63 -6.22
N ASN A 270 -16.48 29.80 -7.10
CA ASN A 270 -15.21 29.13 -6.85
C ASN A 270 -14.05 30.12 -6.76
N ASP A 271 -14.06 31.19 -7.56
CA ASP A 271 -13.05 32.25 -7.48
C ASP A 271 -13.04 32.93 -6.12
N ILE A 272 -14.21 33.20 -5.54
CA ILE A 272 -14.34 33.70 -4.16
C ILE A 272 -13.71 32.69 -3.19
N MET A 273 -14.07 31.41 -3.30
CA MET A 273 -13.53 30.37 -2.41
C MET A 273 -12.00 30.36 -2.44
N TYR A 274 -11.40 30.19 -3.61
CA TYR A 274 -9.95 30.12 -3.75
C TYR A 274 -9.24 31.45 -3.49
N PHE A 275 -9.89 32.59 -3.74
CA PHE A 275 -9.35 33.92 -3.43
C PHE A 275 -9.13 34.09 -1.91
N TYR A 276 -10.08 33.67 -1.08
CA TYR A 276 -9.96 33.74 0.37
C TYR A 276 -9.21 32.55 0.98
N ASN A 277 -9.16 31.41 0.31
CA ASN A 277 -8.45 30.22 0.78
C ASN A 277 -6.93 30.36 0.59
N THR A 278 -6.49 30.38 -0.67
CA THR A 278 -5.09 30.31 -1.10
C THR A 278 -4.65 31.52 -1.93
N GLY A 279 -5.52 32.52 -2.06
CA GLY A 279 -5.31 33.72 -2.87
C GLY A 279 -5.05 35.01 -2.08
N TYR A 280 -5.35 36.13 -2.70
CA TYR A 280 -5.08 37.46 -2.13
C TYR A 280 -5.96 37.83 -0.92
N GLY A 281 -7.08 37.13 -0.70
CA GLY A 281 -7.88 37.31 0.52
C GLY A 281 -7.15 36.86 1.79
N SER A 282 -6.12 36.02 1.64
CA SER A 282 -5.21 35.57 2.70
C SER A 282 -3.75 35.91 2.37
N GLN A 283 -3.51 37.05 1.68
CA GLN A 283 -2.24 37.41 1.01
C GLN A 283 -0.95 37.07 1.79
N LYS A 284 -0.86 37.42 3.07
CA LYS A 284 0.35 37.15 3.88
C LYS A 284 0.60 35.65 4.04
N LEU A 285 -0.44 34.91 4.43
CA LEU A 285 -0.38 33.47 4.61
C LEU A 285 -0.14 32.76 3.28
N ALA A 286 -0.93 33.07 2.25
CA ALA A 286 -0.75 32.50 0.91
C ALA A 286 0.67 32.77 0.36
N GLY A 287 1.15 34.02 0.47
CA GLY A 287 2.52 34.35 0.07
C GLY A 287 3.58 33.55 0.83
N ALA A 288 3.43 33.38 2.16
CA ALA A 288 4.36 32.60 2.98
C ALA A 288 4.37 31.10 2.64
N LEU A 289 3.23 30.56 2.18
CA LEU A 289 3.10 29.17 1.71
C LEU A 289 3.74 28.95 0.33
N GLY A 290 3.59 29.90 -0.59
CA GLY A 290 4.11 29.79 -1.96
C GLY A 290 5.59 30.20 -2.11
N LEU A 291 6.06 31.14 -1.29
CA LEU A 291 7.42 31.71 -1.38
C LEU A 291 8.54 30.65 -1.31
N PRO A 292 8.48 29.60 -0.46
CA PRO A 292 9.54 28.59 -0.40
C PRO A 292 9.89 27.99 -1.78
N TRP A 293 8.87 27.60 -2.56
CA TRP A 293 9.09 27.03 -3.90
C TRP A 293 9.64 28.06 -4.89
N VAL A 294 9.13 29.30 -4.85
CA VAL A 294 9.62 30.41 -5.69
C VAL A 294 11.09 30.68 -5.42
N ASN A 295 11.46 30.78 -4.15
CA ASN A 295 12.84 31.07 -3.73
C ASN A 295 13.78 29.92 -4.11
N ALA A 296 13.38 28.66 -3.90
CA ALA A 296 14.19 27.50 -4.29
C ALA A 296 14.38 27.43 -5.81
N SER A 297 13.32 27.63 -6.59
CA SER A 297 13.39 27.65 -8.05
C SER A 297 14.30 28.78 -8.56
N ALA A 298 14.16 29.99 -8.01
CA ALA A 298 15.04 31.11 -8.36
C ALA A 298 16.51 30.80 -8.04
N GLN A 299 16.80 30.23 -6.86
CA GLN A 299 18.17 29.86 -6.48
C GLN A 299 18.79 28.81 -7.41
N LEU A 300 18.01 27.81 -7.86
CA LEU A 300 18.48 26.79 -8.79
C LEU A 300 18.79 27.40 -10.17
N LEU A 301 17.94 28.29 -10.66
CA LEU A 301 18.11 28.91 -11.97
C LEU A 301 19.22 29.98 -11.98
N LEU A 302 19.42 30.70 -10.88
CA LEU A 302 20.48 31.71 -10.73
C LEU A 302 21.86 31.12 -10.46
N SER A 303 21.96 29.87 -9.97
CA SER A 303 23.22 29.19 -9.68
C SER A 303 24.03 28.92 -10.94
N ASP A 304 25.36 29.07 -10.89
CA ASP A 304 26.25 28.64 -11.97
C ASP A 304 26.56 27.13 -11.89
N ASP A 305 26.46 26.52 -10.70
CA ASP A 305 26.59 25.09 -10.43
C ASP A 305 25.20 24.43 -10.55
N ALA A 306 24.93 23.79 -11.69
CA ALA A 306 23.67 23.07 -11.95
C ALA A 306 23.94 21.62 -12.33
N ASP A 307 23.14 20.74 -11.73
CA ASP A 307 23.22 19.29 -11.85
C ASP A 307 22.27 18.72 -12.92
N GLN A 308 21.24 19.50 -13.32
CA GLN A 308 20.30 19.25 -14.41
C GLN A 308 19.74 20.56 -15.00
N ASP A 309 19.21 20.49 -16.23
CA ASP A 309 18.69 21.67 -16.95
C ASP A 309 17.20 21.95 -16.65
N LEU A 310 16.46 20.89 -16.28
CA LEU A 310 15.02 20.92 -16.02
C LEU A 310 14.73 20.44 -14.60
N TYR A 311 14.00 21.24 -13.83
CA TYR A 311 13.56 20.90 -12.48
C TYR A 311 12.03 20.78 -12.48
N VAL A 312 11.46 19.64 -12.07
CA VAL A 312 10.01 19.42 -12.13
C VAL A 312 9.49 18.92 -10.79
N SER A 313 8.43 19.55 -10.28
CA SER A 313 7.81 19.21 -9.00
C SER A 313 6.31 18.99 -9.15
N PHE A 314 5.77 17.86 -8.66
CA PHE A 314 4.34 17.56 -8.64
C PHE A 314 3.71 17.79 -7.26
N THR A 315 2.55 18.45 -7.23
CA THR A 315 1.84 18.88 -6.00
C THR A 315 0.30 18.81 -6.15
N HIS A 316 -0.42 19.25 -5.12
CA HIS A 316 -1.88 19.35 -5.06
C HIS A 316 -2.40 20.73 -5.47
N ARG A 317 -3.73 20.87 -5.51
CA ARG A 317 -4.43 22.09 -5.96
C ARG A 317 -4.14 23.33 -5.11
N GLU A 318 -3.73 23.17 -3.85
CA GLU A 318 -3.55 24.28 -2.92
C GLU A 318 -2.25 25.06 -3.15
N LEU A 319 -1.16 24.43 -3.61
CA LEU A 319 0.14 25.11 -3.73
C LEU A 319 0.23 26.09 -4.93
N PRO A 320 -0.17 25.73 -6.17
CA PRO A 320 -0.10 26.65 -7.32
C PRO A 320 -0.69 28.06 -7.10
N PRO A 321 -1.92 28.24 -6.53
CA PRO A 321 -2.46 29.57 -6.27
C PRO A 321 -1.62 30.37 -5.26
N THR A 322 -1.06 29.72 -4.24
CA THR A 322 -0.15 30.41 -3.29
C THR A 322 1.14 30.87 -3.95
N VAL A 323 1.66 30.10 -4.92
CA VAL A 323 2.83 30.48 -5.73
C VAL A 323 2.50 31.68 -6.62
N ALA A 324 1.29 31.73 -7.20
CA ALA A 324 0.83 32.90 -7.93
C ALA A 324 0.83 34.16 -7.06
N VAL A 325 0.31 34.08 -5.82
CA VAL A 325 0.34 35.19 -4.85
C VAL A 325 1.78 35.59 -4.51
N ALA A 326 2.67 34.63 -4.24
CA ALA A 326 4.08 34.88 -3.92
C ALA A 326 4.84 35.57 -5.07
N MET A 327 4.49 35.27 -6.33
CA MET A 327 5.02 35.96 -7.52
C MET A 327 4.33 37.30 -7.79
N GLY A 328 3.15 37.53 -7.20
CA GLY A 328 2.33 38.72 -7.43
C GLY A 328 1.50 38.68 -8.71
N LEU A 329 1.14 37.49 -9.18
CA LEU A 329 0.35 37.26 -10.38
C LEU A 329 -1.15 37.27 -10.08
N PHE A 330 -1.96 37.70 -11.06
CA PHE A 330 -3.44 37.71 -10.97
C PHE A 330 -4.01 38.57 -9.82
N ASN A 331 -3.28 39.60 -9.38
CA ASN A 331 -3.77 40.52 -8.36
C ASN A 331 -4.82 41.50 -8.91
N ASN A 332 -6.05 41.44 -8.40
CA ASN A 332 -7.14 42.35 -8.79
C ASN A 332 -6.88 43.81 -8.44
N SER A 333 -6.17 44.09 -7.32
CA SER A 333 -5.98 45.48 -6.86
C SER A 333 -4.94 46.26 -7.66
N ALA A 334 -4.10 45.56 -8.42
CA ALA A 334 -3.07 46.18 -9.26
C ALA A 334 -3.63 47.11 -10.35
N TYR A 335 -4.91 46.94 -10.71
CA TYR A 335 -5.55 47.69 -11.81
C TYR A 335 -6.86 48.37 -11.42
N SER A 336 -7.38 48.14 -10.20
CA SER A 336 -8.65 48.73 -9.74
C SER A 336 -8.48 50.04 -8.96
N GLY A 337 -7.26 50.36 -8.50
CA GLY A 337 -6.98 51.53 -7.64
C GLY A 337 -7.62 51.43 -6.25
N ALA A 338 -8.14 50.26 -5.87
CA ALA A 338 -8.75 50.03 -4.58
C ALA A 338 -7.69 49.66 -3.53
N ASP A 339 -7.68 50.39 -2.40
CA ASP A 339 -6.82 50.09 -1.25
C ASP A 339 -7.23 48.80 -0.51
N ASP A 340 -8.46 48.32 -0.74
CA ASP A 340 -8.97 47.07 -0.18
C ASP A 340 -9.02 45.96 -1.23
N VAL A 341 -8.12 44.97 -1.09
CA VAL A 341 -8.05 43.81 -1.98
C VAL A 341 -9.29 42.94 -1.88
N ASN A 342 -9.91 42.83 -0.70
CA ASN A 342 -11.13 42.02 -0.51
C ASN A 342 -12.33 42.67 -1.21
N GLY A 343 -12.39 44.00 -1.21
CA GLY A 343 -13.41 44.77 -1.96
C GLY A 343 -13.40 44.53 -3.47
N THR A 344 -12.36 43.91 -4.02
CA THR A 344 -12.28 43.55 -5.44
C THR A 344 -13.08 42.29 -5.82
N MET A 345 -13.53 41.51 -4.82
CA MET A 345 -14.31 40.28 -5.00
C MET A 345 -15.65 40.39 -4.22
N PRO A 346 -16.60 41.24 -4.69
CA PRO A 346 -17.90 41.38 -4.04
C PRO A 346 -18.65 40.04 -3.95
N LEU A 347 -19.34 39.80 -2.82
CA LEU A 347 -20.06 38.55 -2.53
C LEU A 347 -21.52 38.56 -2.98
N ASP A 348 -21.98 39.65 -3.57
CA ASP A 348 -23.37 39.86 -4.02
C ASP A 348 -23.52 39.92 -5.55
N ARG A 349 -22.41 40.03 -6.28
CA ARG A 349 -22.40 40.14 -7.75
C ARG A 349 -21.05 39.71 -8.33
N PRO A 350 -21.03 39.20 -9.58
CA PRO A 350 -19.78 38.83 -10.24
C PRO A 350 -18.97 40.07 -10.65
N ASN A 351 -17.67 40.05 -10.35
CA ASN A 351 -16.70 40.96 -10.96
C ASN A 351 -16.17 40.34 -12.26
N TYR A 352 -16.74 40.75 -13.40
CA TYR A 352 -16.31 40.25 -14.72
C TYR A 352 -14.90 40.70 -15.13
N GLY A 353 -14.41 41.82 -14.57
CA GLY A 353 -13.09 42.38 -14.84
C GLY A 353 -11.97 41.88 -13.93
N ARG A 354 -12.25 40.88 -13.07
CA ARG A 354 -11.25 40.32 -12.15
C ARG A 354 -10.08 39.67 -12.89
N ALA A 355 -8.89 39.85 -12.35
CA ALA A 355 -7.69 39.13 -12.74
C ALA A 355 -7.63 37.73 -12.12
N TRP A 356 -8.11 37.57 -10.87
CA TRP A 356 -8.17 36.28 -10.18
C TRP A 356 -9.29 35.40 -10.75
N LYS A 357 -8.90 34.44 -11.60
CA LYS A 357 -9.77 33.41 -12.17
C LYS A 357 -9.17 32.04 -11.91
N SER A 358 -9.74 31.31 -10.96
CA SER A 358 -9.27 30.01 -10.49
C SER A 358 -9.18 28.98 -11.61
N SER A 359 -10.07 29.05 -12.61
CA SER A 359 -10.04 28.22 -13.84
C SER A 359 -8.77 28.37 -14.67
N LYS A 360 -8.06 29.51 -14.53
CA LYS A 360 -6.75 29.75 -15.18
C LYS A 360 -5.56 29.46 -14.29
N ILE A 361 -5.78 29.39 -12.98
CA ILE A 361 -4.73 29.27 -11.96
C ILE A 361 -4.54 27.82 -11.53
N LEU A 362 -5.65 27.10 -11.32
CA LEU A 362 -5.63 25.75 -10.77
C LEU A 362 -6.54 24.74 -11.48
N PRO A 363 -6.68 24.68 -12.82
CA PRO A 363 -7.27 23.50 -13.47
C PRO A 363 -6.45 22.23 -13.17
N PHE A 364 -6.97 21.05 -13.53
CA PHE A 364 -6.14 19.83 -13.50
C PHE A 364 -4.86 20.03 -14.31
N LEU A 365 -3.75 19.47 -13.83
CA LEU A 365 -2.45 19.57 -14.48
C LEU A 365 -1.94 21.02 -14.69
N THR A 366 -2.48 22.00 -13.96
CA THR A 366 -1.96 23.39 -13.99
C THR A 366 -0.46 23.38 -13.75
N ASN A 367 0.28 24.19 -14.50
CA ASN A 367 1.72 24.26 -14.37
C ASN A 367 2.26 25.68 -14.39
N PHE A 368 3.18 25.96 -13.46
CA PHE A 368 3.93 27.19 -13.33
C PHE A 368 5.38 26.91 -13.71
N ALA A 369 5.90 27.63 -14.70
CA ALA A 369 7.29 27.49 -15.12
C ALA A 369 8.06 28.80 -14.93
N ILE A 370 9.28 28.72 -14.40
CA ILE A 370 10.27 29.80 -14.43
C ILE A 370 11.36 29.40 -15.42
N GLU A 371 11.51 30.17 -16.48
CA GLU A 371 12.52 29.94 -17.52
C GLU A 371 13.69 30.91 -17.34
N LYS A 372 14.91 30.37 -17.36
CA LYS A 372 16.14 31.15 -17.56
C LYS A 372 16.50 31.11 -19.05
N MET A 373 16.64 32.28 -19.64
CA MET A 373 17.01 32.47 -21.04
C MET A 373 18.33 33.22 -21.13
N THR A 374 19.19 32.83 -22.06
CA THR A 374 20.34 33.65 -22.46
C THR A 374 19.99 34.30 -23.80
N CYS A 375 20.12 35.62 -23.86
CA CYS A 375 19.69 36.43 -24.99
C CYS A 375 20.85 37.23 -25.58
N ASP A 376 20.98 37.18 -26.90
CA ASP A 376 21.83 38.05 -27.72
C ASP A 376 20.94 39.02 -28.53
N SER A 377 19.87 39.51 -27.90
CA SER A 377 18.68 40.08 -28.56
C SER A 377 18.92 41.43 -29.26
N TYR A 378 18.14 41.69 -30.31
CA TYR A 378 18.17 42.92 -31.10
C TYR A 378 17.60 44.12 -30.33
N GLY A 379 18.42 44.79 -29.53
CA GLY A 379 18.06 46.03 -28.82
C GLY A 379 17.96 45.92 -27.30
N PHE A 380 18.32 44.76 -26.73
CA PHE A 380 18.58 44.58 -25.30
C PHE A 380 20.04 44.18 -25.08
N ASP A 381 20.58 44.40 -23.89
CA ASP A 381 21.94 43.98 -23.56
C ASP A 381 22.06 42.45 -23.62
N ALA A 382 23.19 41.95 -24.13
CA ALA A 382 23.45 40.52 -24.11
C ALA A 382 23.57 40.02 -22.67
N GLY A 383 22.83 38.97 -22.31
CA GLY A 383 22.82 38.48 -20.94
C GLY A 383 21.73 37.47 -20.60
N ASP A 384 21.61 37.17 -19.31
CA ASP A 384 20.62 36.25 -18.77
C ASP A 384 19.33 36.99 -18.38
N TYR A 385 18.20 36.43 -18.78
CA TYR A 385 16.85 36.92 -18.55
C TYR A 385 15.95 35.82 -17.98
N PHE A 386 14.96 36.21 -17.18
CA PHE A 386 14.03 35.30 -16.51
C PHE A 386 12.59 35.65 -16.85
N ARG A 387 11.77 34.65 -17.16
CA ARG A 387 10.33 34.83 -17.37
C ARG A 387 9.52 33.73 -16.69
N VAL A 388 8.26 34.03 -16.43
CA VAL A 388 7.32 33.10 -15.80
C VAL A 388 6.22 32.74 -16.80
N LEU A 389 5.82 31.47 -16.83
CA LEU A 389 4.72 30.95 -17.62
C LEU A 389 3.71 30.29 -16.67
N VAL A 390 2.42 30.49 -16.93
CA VAL A 390 1.33 29.76 -16.26
C VAL A 390 0.51 29.11 -17.35
N ASN A 391 0.47 27.76 -17.38
CA ASN A 391 -0.20 27.01 -18.45
C ASN A 391 0.26 27.46 -19.85
N ARG A 392 1.58 27.60 -19.99
CA ARG A 392 2.31 28.18 -21.14
C ARG A 392 2.07 29.65 -21.44
N ASP A 393 1.19 30.35 -20.75
CA ASP A 393 0.95 31.77 -20.95
C ASP A 393 2.03 32.61 -20.24
N PRO A 394 2.86 33.39 -20.96
CA PRO A 394 3.82 34.30 -20.34
C PRO A 394 3.14 35.28 -19.40
N GLN A 395 3.66 35.39 -18.17
CA GLN A 395 3.13 36.28 -17.16
C GLN A 395 4.08 37.45 -16.88
N GLN A 396 3.50 38.64 -16.73
CA GLN A 396 4.25 39.85 -16.39
C GLN A 396 4.56 39.89 -14.89
N LEU A 397 5.85 39.96 -14.54
CA LEU A 397 6.31 40.26 -13.19
C LEU A 397 6.43 41.78 -12.96
N SER A 398 6.72 42.22 -11.74
CA SER A 398 6.98 43.65 -11.47
C SER A 398 8.29 44.16 -12.10
N CYS A 399 9.16 43.26 -12.57
CA CYS A 399 10.30 43.56 -13.44
C CYS A 399 9.94 43.20 -14.90
N THR A 400 10.27 44.10 -15.84
CA THR A 400 9.98 43.95 -17.30
C THR A 400 11.03 44.64 -18.18
N ASP A 401 12.27 44.70 -17.71
CA ASP A 401 13.38 45.36 -18.39
C ASP A 401 14.03 44.51 -19.47
N GLY A 402 13.53 43.29 -19.72
CA GLY A 402 14.02 42.36 -20.73
C GLY A 402 13.04 42.08 -21.90
N PRO A 403 13.49 41.29 -22.89
CA PRO A 403 12.69 40.94 -24.06
C PRO A 403 11.49 40.04 -23.70
N GLY A 404 10.33 40.29 -24.31
CA GLY A 404 9.13 39.45 -24.21
C GLY A 404 8.65 39.19 -22.78
N VAL A 405 8.37 40.27 -22.04
CA VAL A 405 7.92 40.29 -20.63
C VAL A 405 8.83 39.48 -19.69
N SER A 406 10.15 39.67 -19.84
CA SER A 406 11.16 39.06 -18.96
C SER A 406 11.88 40.11 -18.10
N CYS A 407 12.55 39.62 -17.06
CA CYS A 407 13.41 40.41 -16.18
C CYS A 407 14.88 40.14 -16.50
N SER A 408 15.72 41.16 -16.54
CA SER A 408 17.18 40.96 -16.52
C SER A 408 17.58 40.22 -15.24
N LYS A 409 18.72 39.51 -15.24
CA LYS A 409 19.23 38.83 -14.04
C LYS A 409 19.27 39.74 -12.79
N PRO A 410 19.81 40.97 -12.83
CA PRO A 410 19.79 41.87 -11.66
C PRO A 410 18.38 42.26 -11.21
N ALA A 411 17.47 42.51 -12.16
CA ALA A 411 16.08 42.85 -11.84
C ALA A 411 15.32 41.66 -11.23
N PHE A 412 15.59 40.44 -11.71
CA PHE A 412 15.01 39.22 -11.17
C PHE A 412 15.53 38.91 -9.76
N GLU A 413 16.83 39.07 -9.50
CA GLU A 413 17.41 38.92 -8.16
C GLU A 413 16.78 39.91 -7.17
N LYS A 414 16.64 41.18 -7.58
CA LYS A 414 15.96 42.21 -6.79
C LYS A 414 14.49 41.85 -6.53
N PHE A 415 13.78 41.38 -7.55
CA PHE A 415 12.40 40.92 -7.42
C PHE A 415 12.26 39.82 -6.37
N ILE A 416 13.11 38.79 -6.40
CA ILE A 416 13.07 37.69 -5.43
C ILE A 416 13.38 38.18 -4.00
N GLN A 417 14.31 39.12 -3.85
CA GLN A 417 14.62 39.75 -2.55
C GLN A 417 13.42 40.53 -2.01
N GLU A 418 12.73 41.32 -2.84
CA GLU A 418 11.53 42.07 -2.46
C GLU A 418 10.38 41.14 -2.05
N ARG A 419 10.15 40.06 -2.80
CA ARG A 419 9.16 39.02 -2.42
C ARG A 419 9.53 38.32 -1.13
N SER A 420 10.81 38.02 -0.93
CA SER A 420 11.30 37.41 0.31
C SER A 420 11.18 38.34 1.51
N ALA A 421 11.32 39.65 1.34
CA ALA A 421 11.07 40.62 2.41
C ALA A 421 9.56 40.75 2.74
N MET A 422 8.69 40.57 1.74
CA MET A 422 7.24 40.69 1.90
C MET A 422 6.61 39.46 2.58
N PHE A 423 7.04 38.26 2.20
CA PHE A 423 6.44 36.99 2.61
C PHE A 423 7.37 36.06 3.38
N GLY A 424 8.62 36.48 3.62
CA GLY A 424 9.61 35.68 4.33
C GLY A 424 9.15 35.32 5.75
N GLY A 425 9.63 34.17 6.21
CA GLY A 425 9.34 33.68 7.56
C GLY A 425 8.12 32.76 7.64
N TYR A 426 8.21 31.60 6.97
CA TYR A 426 7.18 30.56 7.06
C TYR A 426 6.85 30.19 8.50
N THR A 427 7.84 30.04 9.38
CA THR A 427 7.65 29.69 10.80
C THR A 427 6.97 30.83 11.56
N GLU A 428 7.33 32.07 11.27
CA GLU A 428 6.75 33.26 11.89
C GLU A 428 5.27 33.41 11.52
N GLU A 429 4.94 33.19 10.23
CA GLU A 429 3.57 33.28 9.75
C GLU A 429 2.74 32.06 10.17
N CYS A 430 3.23 30.83 9.95
CA CYS A 430 2.48 29.61 10.21
C CYS A 430 2.47 29.18 11.68
N GLN A 431 3.45 29.60 12.49
CA GLN A 431 3.62 29.19 13.90
C GLN A 431 3.50 27.66 14.08
N PRO A 432 4.31 26.86 13.37
CA PRO A 432 4.22 25.40 13.45
C PRO A 432 4.49 24.91 14.87
N GLU A 433 3.65 24.00 15.36
CA GLU A 433 3.82 23.37 16.69
C GLU A 433 5.05 22.46 16.75
N TYR A 434 5.61 22.09 15.60
CA TYR A 434 6.73 21.16 15.45
C TYR A 434 8.09 21.87 15.51
N LYS A 435 8.91 21.52 16.51
CA LYS A 435 10.24 22.12 16.75
C LYS A 435 11.26 21.91 15.62
N ASN A 436 11.05 20.93 14.74
CA ASN A 436 11.94 20.60 13.62
C ASN A 436 11.50 21.21 12.28
N SER A 437 10.46 22.06 12.28
CA SER A 437 9.97 22.73 11.09
C SER A 437 11.03 23.67 10.50
N THR A 438 11.14 23.69 9.17
CA THR A 438 12.11 24.52 8.44
C THR A 438 11.44 25.75 7.81
N ASN A 439 12.24 26.79 7.58
CA ASN A 439 11.82 28.05 6.96
C ASN A 439 12.04 28.08 5.43
N PHE A 440 12.73 27.10 4.86
CA PHE A 440 13.16 27.08 3.46
C PHE A 440 13.39 25.64 2.98
N LEU A 441 13.30 25.41 1.66
CA LEU A 441 13.67 24.14 1.02
C LEU A 441 15.19 23.93 1.10
N LEU A 442 15.63 22.76 1.59
CA LEU A 442 17.06 22.46 1.82
C LEU A 442 17.77 22.02 0.52
N LYS A 443 18.98 22.55 0.23
CA LYS A 443 19.81 22.15 -0.94
C LYS A 443 20.26 20.68 -0.89
N GLU A 444 20.36 20.03 -2.05
CA GLU A 444 20.68 18.61 -2.23
C GLU A 444 22.10 18.19 -1.77
N LYS A 445 23.14 19.00 -2.00
CA LYS A 445 24.49 18.76 -1.40
C LYS A 445 24.49 18.87 0.14
N ARG A 446 23.52 19.59 0.70
CA ARG A 446 23.25 19.61 2.15
C ARG A 446 22.32 18.47 2.56
N ARG A 447 21.49 17.91 1.66
CA ARG A 447 20.76 16.64 1.89
C ARG A 447 21.71 15.48 2.04
N GLU A 448 22.80 15.39 1.27
CA GLU A 448 23.84 14.37 1.51
C GLU A 448 24.58 14.62 2.82
N LYS A 449 24.91 15.87 3.16
CA LYS A 449 25.56 16.22 4.43
C LYS A 449 24.66 16.10 5.68
N ILE A 450 23.35 16.27 5.53
CA ILE A 450 22.34 16.13 6.59
C ILE A 450 21.86 14.67 6.69
N MET A 451 21.76 13.93 5.57
CA MET A 451 21.66 12.46 5.55
C MET A 451 22.90 11.78 6.13
N MET A 452 24.07 12.44 6.06
CA MET A 452 25.30 12.03 6.74
C MET A 452 25.48 12.61 8.15
N GLY A 453 24.46 13.31 8.67
CA GLY A 453 24.35 13.68 10.09
C GLY A 453 25.34 14.72 10.59
N GLU A 454 24.90 15.97 10.70
CA GLU A 454 25.42 16.90 11.70
C GLU A 454 24.27 17.61 12.42
N TYR A 455 23.93 17.12 13.62
CA TYR A 455 23.31 17.90 14.70
C TYR A 455 23.91 17.48 16.06
N ASN A 456 24.56 18.46 16.70
CA ASN A 456 25.03 18.60 18.08
C ASN A 456 25.65 17.39 18.84
N VAL A 457 26.95 17.29 18.61
CA VAL A 457 28.08 17.05 19.54
C VAL A 457 27.80 17.42 21.02
N ASP A 458 27.92 16.47 21.94
CA ASP A 458 28.39 16.73 23.32
C ASP A 458 29.93 16.71 23.31
N SER A 459 30.55 17.44 24.23
CA SER A 459 31.96 17.78 24.51
C SER A 459 33.10 16.81 24.15
N LYS A 460 32.83 15.62 23.61
CA LYS A 460 33.78 14.66 22.98
C LYS A 460 33.28 13.91 21.71
N GLY A 461 32.13 14.25 21.13
CA GLY A 461 31.85 14.13 19.69
C GLY A 461 31.50 12.78 19.05
N THR A 462 30.92 11.79 19.75
CA THR A 462 30.33 10.60 19.09
C THR A 462 29.11 10.05 19.84
N THR A 463 27.91 10.01 19.22
CA THR A 463 26.83 9.08 19.61
C THR A 463 26.96 7.82 18.75
N LYS A 464 27.51 6.76 19.33
CA LYS A 464 27.75 5.48 18.64
C LYS A 464 26.41 4.78 18.38
N ARG A 465 26.09 4.51 17.11
CA ARG A 465 24.94 3.68 16.71
C ARG A 465 25.10 2.27 17.32
N PRO A 466 24.03 1.65 17.87
CA PRO A 466 24.16 0.37 18.53
C PRO A 466 24.51 -0.73 17.52
N SER A 467 25.32 -1.67 17.98
CA SER A 467 25.54 -2.95 17.31
C SER A 467 24.42 -3.92 17.70
N VAL A 468 23.94 -4.70 16.73
CA VAL A 468 22.82 -5.63 16.89
C VAL A 468 23.21 -7.00 16.34
N ILE A 469 23.04 -8.06 17.14
CA ILE A 469 23.12 -9.44 16.67
C ILE A 469 21.71 -10.01 16.56
N ILE A 470 21.40 -10.59 15.41
CA ILE A 470 20.14 -11.31 15.19
C ILE A 470 20.43 -12.81 15.06
N VAL A 471 19.82 -13.62 15.92
CA VAL A 471 19.94 -15.08 15.90
C VAL A 471 18.84 -15.68 15.04
N GLY A 472 19.19 -16.10 13.83
CA GLY A 472 18.34 -16.79 12.87
C GLY A 472 17.94 -15.92 11.68
N ALA A 473 18.24 -16.38 10.46
CA ALA A 473 17.96 -15.71 9.20
C ALA A 473 16.60 -16.10 8.59
N GLY A 474 15.59 -16.43 9.41
CA GLY A 474 14.21 -16.56 8.94
C GLY A 474 13.62 -15.22 8.45
N ALA A 475 12.46 -15.25 7.79
CA ALA A 475 11.83 -14.05 7.19
C ALA A 475 11.77 -12.82 8.12
N GLY A 476 11.41 -13.02 9.40
CA GLY A 476 11.35 -11.94 10.39
C GLY A 476 12.72 -11.38 10.76
N GLY A 477 13.72 -12.24 10.92
CA GLY A 477 15.10 -11.85 11.22
C GLY A 477 15.75 -11.09 10.07
N VAL A 478 15.55 -11.53 8.82
CA VAL A 478 16.06 -10.84 7.62
C VAL A 478 15.40 -9.48 7.44
N ALA A 479 14.07 -9.41 7.56
CA ALA A 479 13.35 -8.14 7.43
C ALA A 479 13.73 -7.16 8.55
N LEU A 480 13.89 -7.64 9.79
CA LEU A 480 14.36 -6.83 10.91
C LEU A 480 15.80 -6.36 10.72
N ALA A 481 16.69 -7.24 10.21
CA ALA A 481 18.07 -6.90 9.93
C ALA A 481 18.18 -5.75 8.93
N ALA A 482 17.50 -5.87 7.79
CA ALA A 482 17.49 -4.85 6.75
C ALA A 482 16.96 -3.52 7.29
N ARG A 483 15.88 -3.55 8.08
CA ARG A 483 15.31 -2.36 8.74
C ARG A 483 16.31 -1.71 9.69
N LEU A 484 16.89 -2.46 10.63
CA LEU A 484 17.84 -1.88 11.59
C LEU A 484 19.08 -1.32 10.88
N ALA A 485 19.59 -2.00 9.85
CA ALA A 485 20.70 -1.52 9.03
C ALA A 485 20.34 -0.22 8.27
N ALA A 486 19.13 -0.09 7.73
CA ALA A 486 18.64 1.14 7.10
C ALA A 486 18.64 2.37 8.04
N THR A 487 18.65 2.15 9.36
CA THR A 487 18.72 3.23 10.37
C THR A 487 20.16 3.55 10.83
N GLY A 488 21.15 2.88 10.22
CA GLY A 488 22.58 3.03 10.51
C GLY A 488 23.09 2.18 11.67
N CYS A 489 22.31 1.21 12.17
CA CYS A 489 22.80 0.23 13.14
C CYS A 489 23.76 -0.76 12.48
N LYS A 490 24.80 -1.19 13.20
CA LYS A 490 25.66 -2.29 12.73
C LYS A 490 24.97 -3.62 13.02
N VAL A 491 24.58 -4.37 12.00
CA VAL A 491 23.79 -5.61 12.17
C VAL A 491 24.57 -6.83 11.68
N THR A 492 24.67 -7.85 12.54
CA THR A 492 25.18 -9.17 12.17
C THR A 492 24.08 -10.21 12.41
N VAL A 493 23.76 -11.03 11.42
CA VAL A 493 22.80 -12.14 11.50
C VAL A 493 23.58 -13.45 11.59
N VAL A 494 23.35 -14.24 12.64
CA VAL A 494 23.93 -15.59 12.78
C VAL A 494 22.87 -16.64 12.47
N GLU A 495 23.17 -17.53 11.51
CA GLU A 495 22.28 -18.59 11.05
C GLU A 495 22.98 -19.94 11.19
N LYS A 496 22.25 -20.95 11.68
CA LYS A 496 22.85 -22.27 11.91
C LYS A 496 23.00 -23.08 10.63
N ASN A 497 22.12 -22.85 9.66
CA ASN A 497 22.13 -23.52 8.37
C ASN A 497 23.05 -22.78 7.39
N ASP A 498 23.34 -23.40 6.25
CA ASP A 498 24.07 -22.83 5.12
C ASP A 498 23.19 -21.93 4.22
N PHE A 499 21.93 -21.69 4.62
CA PHE A 499 20.96 -20.89 3.87
C PHE A 499 20.10 -19.98 4.77
N SER A 500 19.59 -18.89 4.20
CA SER A 500 18.64 -17.97 4.83
C SER A 500 17.16 -18.36 4.56
N GLY A 501 16.22 -17.64 5.15
CA GLY A 501 14.77 -17.83 4.96
C GLY A 501 14.11 -18.86 5.86
N GLY A 502 14.87 -19.74 6.52
CA GLY A 502 14.33 -20.73 7.47
C GLY A 502 13.26 -21.61 6.81
N ARG A 503 12.03 -21.61 7.34
CA ARG A 503 10.90 -22.35 6.76
C ARG A 503 10.53 -21.91 5.32
N CYS A 504 10.97 -20.75 4.86
CA CYS A 504 10.78 -20.28 3.49
C CYS A 504 11.79 -20.86 2.49
N SER A 505 12.65 -21.80 2.92
CA SER A 505 13.70 -22.41 2.09
C SER A 505 13.15 -23.33 1.00
N LEU A 506 14.03 -23.68 0.05
CA LEU A 506 13.73 -24.54 -1.08
C LEU A 506 14.57 -25.82 -1.06
N ILE A 507 14.02 -26.91 -1.59
CA ILE A 507 14.78 -28.11 -1.98
C ILE A 507 15.02 -28.06 -3.49
N HIS A 508 16.25 -28.31 -3.92
CA HIS A 508 16.57 -28.50 -5.32
C HIS A 508 17.16 -29.89 -5.53
N ARG A 509 16.66 -30.62 -6.53
CA ARG A 509 17.20 -31.94 -6.87
C ARG A 509 16.99 -32.26 -8.35
N GLN A 510 18.08 -32.53 -9.07
CA GLN A 510 18.05 -33.00 -10.46
C GLN A 510 17.16 -32.16 -11.40
N GLY A 511 17.16 -30.83 -11.24
CA GLY A 511 16.34 -29.92 -12.04
C GLY A 511 14.92 -29.66 -11.51
N TYR A 512 14.51 -30.33 -10.43
CA TYR A 512 13.24 -30.06 -9.72
C TYR A 512 13.47 -29.14 -8.53
N ARG A 513 12.49 -28.28 -8.27
CA ARG A 513 12.44 -27.33 -7.16
C ARG A 513 11.18 -27.54 -6.34
N PHE A 514 11.32 -27.50 -5.02
CA PHE A 514 10.23 -27.65 -4.07
C PHE A 514 10.28 -26.55 -3.01
N ASP A 515 9.15 -25.87 -2.80
CA ASP A 515 8.97 -24.94 -1.67
C ASP A 515 8.77 -25.75 -0.37
N GLN A 516 9.64 -25.59 0.64
CA GLN A 516 9.58 -26.43 1.85
C GLN A 516 8.42 -26.04 2.79
N GLY A 517 8.14 -24.74 2.93
CA GLY A 517 7.14 -24.24 3.86
C GLY A 517 5.99 -23.53 3.16
N PRO A 518 5.99 -22.19 3.08
CA PRO A 518 4.89 -21.44 2.47
C PRO A 518 4.84 -21.67 0.96
N SER A 519 3.64 -21.92 0.45
CA SER A 519 3.32 -22.01 -0.99
C SER A 519 2.18 -21.07 -1.41
N LEU A 520 1.56 -20.38 -0.45
CA LEU A 520 0.49 -19.42 -0.64
C LEU A 520 0.96 -18.07 -0.09
N LEU A 521 0.98 -17.04 -0.93
CA LEU A 521 1.22 -15.68 -0.50
C LEU A 521 -0.13 -14.96 -0.35
N LEU A 522 -0.46 -14.64 0.90
CA LEU A 522 -1.63 -13.87 1.29
C LEU A 522 -1.18 -12.50 1.82
N LEU A 523 -2.09 -11.52 1.85
CA LEU A 523 -1.80 -10.17 2.35
C LEU A 523 -0.57 -9.54 1.64
N PRO A 524 -0.56 -9.44 0.29
CA PRO A 524 0.58 -8.95 -0.48
C PRO A 524 1.05 -7.57 -0.02
N ARG A 525 0.14 -6.75 0.53
CA ARG A 525 0.43 -5.43 1.09
C ARG A 525 1.59 -5.42 2.08
N PHE A 526 1.69 -6.39 3.00
CA PHE A 526 2.82 -6.42 3.96
C PHE A 526 4.17 -6.70 3.30
N PHE A 527 4.19 -7.36 2.14
CA PHE A 527 5.40 -7.51 1.35
C PHE A 527 5.78 -6.19 0.67
N HIS A 528 4.82 -5.52 0.03
CA HIS A 528 5.03 -4.19 -0.56
C HIS A 528 5.57 -3.20 0.49
N GLU A 529 4.87 -3.06 1.62
CA GLU A 529 5.27 -2.20 2.73
C GLU A 529 6.69 -2.50 3.23
N THR A 530 7.11 -3.77 3.24
CA THR A 530 8.45 -4.14 3.69
C THR A 530 9.55 -3.64 2.76
N PHE A 531 9.35 -3.70 1.45
CA PHE A 531 10.32 -3.18 0.48
C PHE A 531 10.29 -1.65 0.41
N GLU A 532 9.10 -1.05 0.52
CA GLU A 532 8.91 0.41 0.58
C GLU A 532 9.61 1.03 1.79
N ASP A 533 9.47 0.40 2.97
CA ASP A 533 10.17 0.81 4.17
C ASP A 533 11.71 0.80 3.99
N LEU A 534 12.24 -0.01 3.06
CA LEU A 534 13.66 -0.09 2.73
C LEU A 534 14.06 0.81 1.54
N GLY A 535 13.16 1.68 1.07
CA GLY A 535 13.40 2.63 -0.03
C GLY A 535 13.48 1.98 -1.41
N THR A 536 12.85 0.82 -1.59
CA THR A 536 12.77 0.08 -2.86
C THR A 536 11.35 -0.48 -3.06
N SER A 537 11.14 -1.34 -4.06
CA SER A 537 9.86 -2.02 -4.29
C SER A 537 10.11 -3.48 -4.69
N LEU A 538 9.07 -4.33 -4.59
CA LEU A 538 9.14 -5.71 -5.07
C LEU A 538 9.57 -5.77 -6.54
N SER A 539 9.00 -4.92 -7.40
CA SER A 539 9.32 -4.87 -8.83
C SER A 539 10.74 -4.36 -9.10
N ALA A 540 11.22 -3.37 -8.36
CA ALA A 540 12.58 -2.85 -8.50
C ALA A 540 13.65 -3.90 -8.14
N GLU A 541 13.36 -4.79 -7.19
CA GLU A 541 14.23 -5.92 -6.85
C GLU A 541 14.00 -7.16 -7.75
N GLY A 542 13.12 -7.04 -8.74
CA GLY A 542 12.76 -8.10 -9.69
C GLY A 542 11.78 -9.14 -9.14
N VAL A 543 11.18 -8.96 -7.97
CA VAL A 543 10.22 -9.92 -7.42
C VAL A 543 8.89 -9.82 -8.18
N HIS A 544 8.61 -10.80 -9.03
CA HIS A 544 7.34 -10.91 -9.75
C HIS A 544 6.36 -11.81 -9.01
N LEU A 545 5.25 -11.22 -8.56
CA LEU A 545 4.12 -11.94 -7.98
C LEU A 545 3.07 -12.22 -9.04
N VAL A 546 2.62 -13.45 -9.13
CA VAL A 546 1.55 -13.88 -10.04
C VAL A 546 0.37 -14.35 -9.20
N LYS A 547 -0.82 -13.86 -9.54
CA LYS A 547 -2.07 -14.32 -8.91
C LYS A 547 -2.42 -15.71 -9.41
N CYS A 548 -2.70 -16.63 -8.49
CA CYS A 548 -3.10 -17.99 -8.78
C CYS A 548 -4.59 -18.03 -9.11
N GLU A 549 -4.94 -18.30 -10.38
CA GLU A 549 -6.32 -18.40 -10.84
C GLU A 549 -6.58 -19.77 -11.47
N PRO A 550 -7.55 -20.57 -10.97
CA PRO A 550 -8.31 -20.36 -9.73
C PRO A 550 -7.42 -20.49 -8.47
N ASN A 551 -7.89 -19.96 -7.33
CA ASN A 551 -7.18 -20.02 -6.05
C ASN A 551 -6.77 -21.47 -5.69
N TYR A 552 -7.74 -22.39 -5.63
CA TYR A 552 -7.48 -23.83 -5.48
C TYR A 552 -8.70 -24.70 -5.78
N ALA A 553 -8.45 -25.98 -6.04
CA ALA A 553 -9.46 -27.01 -6.18
C ALA A 553 -9.65 -27.80 -4.87
N VAL A 554 -10.87 -27.94 -4.40
CA VAL A 554 -11.23 -28.77 -3.24
C VAL A 554 -11.87 -30.07 -3.74
N HIS A 555 -11.33 -31.21 -3.31
CA HIS A 555 -11.78 -32.55 -3.71
C HIS A 555 -12.46 -33.25 -2.53
N PHE A 556 -13.70 -33.69 -2.72
CA PHE A 556 -14.48 -34.45 -1.74
C PHE A 556 -14.32 -35.96 -1.93
N HIS A 557 -14.83 -36.75 -0.98
CA HIS A 557 -14.74 -38.21 -0.97
C HIS A 557 -15.57 -38.90 -2.06
N ASP A 558 -16.62 -38.24 -2.56
CA ASP A 558 -17.55 -38.73 -3.56
C ASP A 558 -17.19 -38.29 -4.99
N ASP A 559 -15.91 -38.03 -5.24
CA ASP A 559 -15.35 -37.52 -6.50
C ASP A 559 -15.84 -36.10 -6.90
N ALA A 560 -16.72 -35.47 -6.10
CA ALA A 560 -17.11 -34.09 -6.32
C ALA A 560 -15.92 -33.13 -6.10
N ARG A 561 -15.91 -32.04 -6.87
CA ARG A 561 -14.89 -30.99 -6.80
C ARG A 561 -15.57 -29.64 -6.59
N PHE A 562 -14.98 -28.77 -5.78
CA PHE A 562 -15.34 -27.36 -5.66
C PHE A 562 -14.16 -26.50 -6.10
N THR A 563 -14.40 -25.51 -6.96
CA THR A 563 -13.35 -24.59 -7.42
C THR A 563 -13.45 -23.28 -6.68
N LEU A 564 -12.49 -22.98 -5.80
CA LEU A 564 -12.41 -21.69 -5.13
C LEU A 564 -11.69 -20.69 -6.05
N SER A 565 -12.28 -19.52 -6.25
CA SER A 565 -11.78 -18.49 -7.16
C SER A 565 -12.06 -17.09 -6.62
N THR A 566 -11.31 -16.09 -7.10
CA THR A 566 -11.69 -14.68 -6.88
C THR A 566 -12.74 -14.18 -7.88
N ASP A 567 -12.94 -14.92 -8.97
CA ASP A 567 -13.97 -14.62 -9.95
C ASP A 567 -15.36 -14.96 -9.38
N LEU A 568 -16.17 -13.92 -9.13
CA LEU A 568 -17.52 -14.05 -8.61
C LEU A 568 -18.46 -14.84 -9.53
N SER A 569 -18.19 -14.89 -10.84
CA SER A 569 -18.97 -15.67 -11.80
C SER A 569 -18.76 -17.16 -11.58
N ILE A 570 -17.48 -17.58 -11.45
CA ILE A 570 -17.12 -18.97 -11.11
C ILE A 570 -17.67 -19.31 -9.72
N MET A 571 -17.48 -18.42 -8.74
CA MET A 571 -17.99 -18.64 -7.39
C MET A 571 -19.50 -18.76 -7.35
N LYS A 572 -20.25 -17.97 -8.12
CA LYS A 572 -21.70 -18.08 -8.19
C LYS A 572 -22.14 -19.45 -8.68
N GLU A 573 -21.58 -19.91 -9.80
CA GLU A 573 -21.91 -21.23 -10.36
C GLU A 573 -21.56 -22.36 -9.40
N GLU A 574 -20.39 -22.30 -8.78
CA GLU A 574 -19.92 -23.29 -7.81
C GLU A 574 -20.79 -23.31 -6.55
N ILE A 575 -21.13 -22.15 -5.99
CA ILE A 575 -21.99 -22.05 -4.80
C ILE A 575 -23.41 -22.56 -5.11
N GLU A 576 -24.03 -22.07 -6.19
CA GLU A 576 -25.40 -22.45 -6.53
C GLU A 576 -25.52 -23.95 -6.86
N ARG A 577 -24.45 -24.57 -7.38
CA ARG A 577 -24.40 -26.02 -7.61
C ARG A 577 -24.55 -26.83 -6.31
N PHE A 578 -23.99 -26.35 -5.20
CA PHE A 578 -24.03 -27.08 -3.92
C PHE A 578 -25.16 -26.60 -2.99
N GLU A 579 -25.50 -25.31 -2.98
CA GLU A 579 -26.46 -24.71 -2.05
C GLU A 579 -27.82 -24.36 -2.70
N GLY A 580 -27.94 -24.46 -4.02
CA GLY A 580 -29.09 -23.98 -4.77
C GLY A 580 -29.05 -22.47 -5.04
N LYS A 581 -30.08 -21.96 -5.73
CA LYS A 581 -30.13 -20.57 -6.25
C LYS A 581 -29.96 -19.49 -5.18
N ASP A 582 -30.43 -19.74 -3.97
CA ASP A 582 -30.35 -18.79 -2.85
C ASP A 582 -28.98 -18.82 -2.14
N GLY A 583 -28.11 -19.77 -2.51
CA GLY A 583 -26.80 -19.97 -1.88
C GLY A 583 -25.84 -18.80 -2.10
N PHE A 584 -25.87 -18.18 -3.28
CA PHE A 584 -24.91 -17.14 -3.63
C PHE A 584 -25.08 -15.86 -2.80
N GLU A 585 -26.32 -15.46 -2.51
CA GLU A 585 -26.57 -14.30 -1.63
C GLU A 585 -26.01 -14.53 -0.21
N ARG A 586 -26.10 -15.76 0.29
CA ARG A 586 -25.55 -16.11 1.62
C ARG A 586 -24.04 -16.19 1.62
N TYR A 587 -23.44 -16.64 0.52
CA TYR A 587 -22.00 -16.52 0.30
C TYR A 587 -21.53 -15.06 0.35
N LEU A 588 -22.23 -14.14 -0.34
CA LEU A 588 -21.92 -12.70 -0.27
C LEU A 588 -22.07 -12.15 1.16
N ALA A 589 -23.08 -12.59 1.92
CA ALA A 589 -23.23 -12.20 3.31
C ALA A 589 -22.09 -12.74 4.22
N PHE A 590 -21.60 -13.94 3.96
CA PHE A 590 -20.41 -14.48 4.63
C PHE A 590 -19.14 -13.69 4.27
N LEU A 591 -18.98 -13.31 3.00
CA LEU A 591 -17.87 -12.49 2.53
C LEU A 591 -17.90 -11.11 3.16
N GLN A 592 -19.09 -10.51 3.31
CA GLN A 592 -19.27 -9.23 3.99
C GLN A 592 -18.90 -9.30 5.48
N GLU A 593 -19.30 -10.34 6.21
CA GLU A 593 -18.84 -10.53 7.60
C GLU A 593 -17.32 -10.71 7.67
N SER A 594 -16.76 -11.50 6.75
CA SER A 594 -15.33 -11.75 6.70
C SER A 594 -14.51 -10.51 6.33
N HIS A 595 -15.07 -9.59 5.53
CA HIS A 595 -14.50 -8.28 5.26
C HIS A 595 -14.39 -7.43 6.53
N ARG A 596 -15.46 -7.37 7.34
CA ARG A 596 -15.42 -6.64 8.62
C ARG A 596 -14.39 -7.23 9.57
N HIS A 597 -14.30 -8.57 9.64
CA HIS A 597 -13.24 -9.23 10.40
C HIS A 597 -11.84 -8.86 9.89
N TYR A 598 -11.64 -8.76 8.57
CA TYR A 598 -10.38 -8.37 7.95
C TYR A 598 -9.98 -6.93 8.33
N GLU A 599 -10.83 -5.94 8.04
CA GLU A 599 -10.54 -4.52 8.27
C GLU A 599 -10.24 -4.25 9.75
N ALA A 600 -11.13 -4.72 10.63
CA ALA A 600 -10.96 -4.54 12.06
C ALA A 600 -9.69 -5.23 12.59
N SER A 601 -9.32 -6.39 12.05
CA SER A 601 -8.10 -7.10 12.44
C SER A 601 -6.83 -6.41 11.96
N ILE A 602 -6.80 -5.89 10.72
CA ILE A 602 -5.65 -5.14 10.19
C ILE A 602 -5.41 -3.88 11.03
N VAL A 603 -6.47 -3.08 11.22
CA VAL A 603 -6.38 -1.75 11.84
C VAL A 603 -6.12 -1.86 13.34
N HIS A 604 -6.86 -2.71 14.06
CA HIS A 604 -6.86 -2.71 15.51
C HIS A 604 -5.98 -3.78 16.15
N VAL A 605 -5.61 -4.84 15.42
CA VAL A 605 -4.86 -5.98 15.96
C VAL A 605 -3.47 -6.10 15.34
N LEU A 606 -3.35 -6.30 14.04
CA LEU A 606 -2.10 -6.70 13.39
C LEU A 606 -1.06 -5.57 13.36
N ARG A 607 -1.49 -4.31 13.30
CA ARG A 607 -0.62 -3.12 13.30
C ARG A 607 -0.31 -2.55 14.69
N LYS A 608 -0.77 -3.17 15.77
CA LYS A 608 -0.62 -2.61 17.13
C LYS A 608 0.08 -3.58 18.09
N ASN A 609 0.87 -3.03 19.01
CA ASN A 609 1.46 -3.77 20.12
C ASN A 609 0.48 -3.86 21.31
N PHE A 610 0.51 -5.01 21.98
CA PHE A 610 -0.30 -5.33 23.17
C PHE A 610 0.60 -5.63 24.37
N TYR A 611 1.05 -4.58 25.05
CA TYR A 611 2.04 -4.69 26.14
C TYR A 611 1.48 -5.27 27.45
N SER A 612 0.15 -5.19 27.65
CA SER A 612 -0.53 -5.58 28.89
C SER A 612 -2.02 -5.89 28.65
N LEU A 613 -2.71 -6.48 29.63
CA LEU A 613 -4.17 -6.68 29.58
C LEU A 613 -4.94 -5.35 29.46
N LEU A 614 -4.44 -4.28 30.08
CA LEU A 614 -5.00 -2.93 29.93
C LEU A 614 -4.88 -2.40 28.49
N SER A 615 -3.92 -2.89 27.71
CA SER A 615 -3.78 -2.52 26.29
C SER A 615 -4.95 -3.04 25.42
N MET A 616 -5.71 -4.02 25.92
CA MET A 616 -6.94 -4.51 25.28
C MET A 616 -8.18 -3.68 25.67
N VAL A 617 -8.11 -2.86 26.71
CA VAL A 617 -9.21 -2.01 27.17
C VAL A 617 -9.17 -0.66 26.43
N ARG A 618 -9.20 -0.71 25.09
CA ARG A 618 -9.30 0.48 24.23
C ARG A 618 -10.75 0.62 23.79
N PRO A 619 -11.43 1.77 24.02
CA PRO A 619 -12.83 1.94 23.63
C PRO A 619 -13.12 1.56 22.18
N ALA A 620 -12.23 1.94 21.25
CA ALA A 620 -12.34 1.55 19.84
C ALA A 620 -12.28 0.02 19.63
N PHE A 621 -11.37 -0.68 20.31
CA PHE A 621 -11.26 -2.15 20.20
C PHE A 621 -12.42 -2.90 20.87
N LEU A 622 -12.94 -2.37 21.99
CA LEU A 622 -14.06 -2.98 22.71
C LEU A 622 -15.37 -2.92 21.92
N LEU A 623 -15.59 -1.87 21.13
CA LEU A 623 -16.75 -1.76 20.24
C LEU A 623 -16.74 -2.87 19.17
N HIS A 624 -15.57 -3.18 18.62
CA HIS A 624 -15.41 -4.22 17.59
C HIS A 624 -15.31 -5.65 18.16
N LEU A 625 -15.23 -5.83 19.49
CA LEU A 625 -15.11 -7.17 20.09
C LEU A 625 -16.31 -8.07 19.76
N PHE A 626 -17.53 -7.51 19.73
CA PHE A 626 -18.74 -8.25 19.35
C PHE A 626 -18.78 -8.54 17.85
N GLU A 627 -18.32 -7.58 17.03
CA GLU A 627 -18.29 -7.69 15.58
C GLU A 627 -17.26 -8.73 15.09
N LEU A 628 -16.16 -8.90 15.83
CA LEU A 628 -15.09 -9.85 15.55
C LEU A 628 -15.47 -11.31 15.88
N HIS A 629 -16.51 -11.56 16.67
CA HIS A 629 -16.92 -12.91 17.08
C HIS A 629 -15.78 -13.81 17.63
N PRO A 630 -14.91 -13.34 18.55
CA PRO A 630 -13.74 -14.09 19.01
C PRO A 630 -14.07 -15.32 19.87
N PHE A 631 -15.31 -15.41 20.38
CA PHE A 631 -15.78 -16.50 21.25
C PHE A 631 -16.62 -17.55 20.52
N GLU A 632 -16.91 -17.34 19.23
CA GLU A 632 -17.59 -18.30 18.39
C GLU A 632 -16.58 -18.96 17.47
N SER A 633 -16.76 -20.25 17.13
CA SER A 633 -15.87 -20.91 16.19
C SER A 633 -16.20 -20.52 14.75
N ILE A 634 -15.19 -20.50 13.87
CA ILE A 634 -15.37 -20.24 12.44
C ILE A 634 -16.32 -21.28 11.82
N TRP A 635 -16.32 -22.53 12.29
CA TRP A 635 -17.29 -23.54 11.88
C TRP A 635 -18.73 -23.14 12.23
N TYR A 636 -18.96 -22.70 13.46
CA TYR A 636 -20.28 -22.21 13.88
C TYR A 636 -20.71 -20.99 13.07
N ARG A 637 -19.79 -20.02 12.84
CA ARG A 637 -20.07 -18.86 11.98
C ARG A 637 -20.46 -19.27 10.57
N ALA A 638 -19.65 -20.11 9.91
CA ALA A 638 -19.93 -20.61 8.56
C ALA A 638 -21.29 -21.34 8.48
N SER A 639 -21.71 -22.04 9.54
CA SER A 639 -23.01 -22.72 9.57
C SER A 639 -24.22 -21.79 9.47
N ARG A 640 -24.05 -20.50 9.80
CA ARG A 640 -25.10 -19.47 9.65
C ARG A 640 -25.33 -19.07 8.19
N TYR A 641 -24.36 -19.32 7.31
CA TYR A 641 -24.36 -18.90 5.91
C TYR A 641 -24.49 -20.06 4.92
N PHE A 642 -23.94 -21.22 5.25
CA PHE A 642 -23.95 -22.39 4.38
C PHE A 642 -24.84 -23.49 4.95
N TRP A 643 -25.80 -24.00 4.17
CA TRP A 643 -26.67 -25.11 4.57
C TRP A 643 -25.95 -26.44 4.47
N THR A 644 -25.16 -26.64 3.41
CA THR A 644 -24.44 -27.89 3.22
C THR A 644 -23.21 -27.95 4.08
N GLU A 645 -22.92 -29.15 4.59
CA GLU A 645 -21.69 -29.39 5.31
C GLU A 645 -20.46 -29.22 4.41
N ARG A 646 -20.59 -29.53 3.10
CA ARG A 646 -19.51 -29.37 2.12
C ARG A 646 -18.98 -27.95 2.06
N LEU A 647 -19.84 -26.96 1.91
CA LEU A 647 -19.38 -25.57 1.88
C LEU A 647 -18.87 -25.07 3.23
N ARG A 648 -19.43 -25.54 4.34
CA ARG A 648 -18.85 -25.26 5.67
C ARG A 648 -17.42 -25.75 5.75
N ARG A 649 -17.11 -26.95 5.23
CA ARG A 649 -15.74 -27.50 5.18
C ARG A 649 -14.84 -26.63 4.29
N VAL A 650 -15.30 -26.28 3.09
CA VAL A 650 -14.56 -25.41 2.15
C VAL A 650 -14.14 -24.09 2.83
N PHE A 651 -15.09 -23.34 3.39
CA PHE A 651 -14.85 -22.00 3.93
C PHE A 651 -14.28 -21.97 5.36
N THR A 652 -13.99 -23.14 5.95
CA THR A 652 -13.37 -23.22 7.29
C THR A 652 -12.01 -23.90 7.27
N PHE A 653 -11.63 -24.57 6.18
CA PHE A 653 -10.36 -25.28 6.08
C PHE A 653 -9.14 -24.36 6.23
N ALA A 654 -9.26 -23.07 5.88
CA ALA A 654 -8.22 -22.07 6.06
C ALA A 654 -7.75 -21.92 7.53
N SER A 655 -8.50 -22.41 8.53
CA SER A 655 -8.02 -22.48 9.92
C SER A 655 -6.73 -23.31 10.06
N MET A 656 -6.48 -24.22 9.12
CA MET A 656 -5.23 -24.99 9.05
C MET A 656 -4.00 -24.12 8.76
N TYR A 657 -4.15 -22.92 8.19
CA TYR A 657 -3.02 -22.00 7.99
C TYR A 657 -2.46 -21.48 9.31
N MET A 658 -3.30 -21.52 10.35
CA MET A 658 -2.93 -21.19 11.73
C MET A 658 -2.65 -22.46 12.56
N GLY A 659 -2.75 -23.64 11.95
CA GLY A 659 -2.57 -24.93 12.61
C GLY A 659 -3.60 -25.13 13.70
N MET A 660 -4.87 -24.87 13.40
CA MET A 660 -5.99 -25.00 14.34
C MET A 660 -7.17 -25.76 13.72
N SER A 661 -7.92 -26.42 14.61
CA SER A 661 -9.21 -27.01 14.29
C SER A 661 -10.26 -25.92 14.00
N PRO A 662 -11.05 -26.02 12.91
CA PRO A 662 -12.09 -25.05 12.58
C PRO A 662 -13.23 -25.05 13.61
N PHE A 663 -13.35 -26.11 14.40
CA PHE A 663 -14.32 -26.23 15.49
C PHE A 663 -13.93 -25.43 16.73
N ASP A 664 -12.64 -25.09 16.86
CA ASP A 664 -12.07 -24.37 18.00
C ASP A 664 -11.50 -23.00 17.61
N ALA A 665 -11.20 -22.78 16.33
CA ALA A 665 -10.66 -21.53 15.81
C ALA A 665 -11.72 -20.42 15.87
N PRO A 666 -11.42 -19.26 16.50
CA PRO A 666 -12.27 -18.08 16.52
C PRO A 666 -12.84 -17.64 15.17
N GLY A 667 -14.05 -17.08 15.18
CA GLY A 667 -14.76 -16.55 14.01
C GLY A 667 -14.00 -15.44 13.29
N THR A 668 -13.19 -14.66 14.02
CA THR A 668 -12.28 -13.64 13.45
C THR A 668 -11.42 -14.16 12.31
N TYR A 669 -11.04 -15.44 12.35
CA TYR A 669 -10.16 -16.01 11.34
C TYR A 669 -10.81 -16.18 9.96
N SER A 670 -12.10 -15.90 9.80
CA SER A 670 -12.70 -15.77 8.47
C SER A 670 -12.07 -14.63 7.65
N LEU A 671 -11.29 -13.72 8.27
CA LEU A 671 -10.43 -12.77 7.56
C LEU A 671 -9.50 -13.44 6.54
N LEU A 672 -9.02 -14.67 6.81
CA LEU A 672 -8.15 -15.41 5.90
C LEU A 672 -8.93 -15.78 4.63
N GLN A 673 -10.18 -16.17 4.81
CA GLN A 673 -11.07 -16.49 3.71
C GLN A 673 -11.43 -15.25 2.89
N TYR A 674 -11.62 -14.10 3.53
CA TYR A 674 -11.76 -12.83 2.81
C TYR A 674 -10.52 -12.50 1.99
N THR A 675 -9.33 -12.66 2.58
CA THR A 675 -8.05 -12.41 1.89
C THR A 675 -7.93 -13.27 0.63
N GLU A 676 -8.21 -14.57 0.73
CA GLU A 676 -8.18 -15.47 -0.43
C GLU A 676 -9.17 -15.07 -1.51
N LEU A 677 -10.41 -14.71 -1.15
CA LEU A 677 -11.50 -14.49 -2.10
C LEU A 677 -11.50 -13.09 -2.71
N ALA A 678 -11.07 -12.08 -1.96
CA ALA A 678 -11.07 -10.68 -2.37
C ALA A 678 -9.70 -10.24 -2.91
N GLU A 679 -8.61 -10.49 -2.18
CA GLU A 679 -7.25 -10.10 -2.61
C GLU A 679 -6.60 -11.14 -3.53
N GLY A 680 -6.97 -12.41 -3.36
CA GLY A 680 -6.43 -13.54 -4.09
C GLY A 680 -5.23 -14.21 -3.43
N ILE A 681 -4.90 -15.38 -3.96
CA ILE A 681 -3.68 -16.12 -3.62
C ILE A 681 -2.60 -15.76 -4.62
N TRP A 682 -1.42 -15.41 -4.13
CA TRP A 682 -0.29 -15.02 -4.97
C TRP A 682 0.85 -16.02 -4.86
N TYR A 683 1.67 -16.09 -5.91
CA TYR A 683 2.88 -16.91 -5.98
C TYR A 683 4.07 -16.09 -6.51
N PRO A 684 5.20 -16.05 -5.80
CA PRO A 684 6.42 -15.44 -6.32
C PRO A 684 7.11 -16.36 -7.34
N ILE A 685 7.29 -15.89 -8.58
CA ILE A 685 7.96 -16.66 -9.64
C ILE A 685 9.43 -16.89 -9.26
N GLY A 686 9.82 -18.15 -9.05
CA GLY A 686 11.12 -18.56 -8.52
C GLY A 686 11.05 -19.15 -7.10
N GLY A 687 9.89 -19.06 -6.44
CA GLY A 687 9.64 -19.53 -5.08
C GLY A 687 9.96 -18.49 -4.02
N PHE A 688 9.87 -18.86 -2.74
CA PHE A 688 10.10 -17.93 -1.63
C PHE A 688 11.60 -17.64 -1.35
N HIS A 689 12.54 -18.51 -1.75
CA HIS A 689 13.98 -18.41 -1.39
C HIS A 689 14.96 -19.14 -2.34
N LYS A 690 16.30 -19.03 -2.19
CA LYS A 690 17.34 -19.84 -2.87
C LYS A 690 18.36 -20.41 -1.86
N VAL A 691 18.65 -21.70 -1.94
CA VAL A 691 19.84 -22.27 -1.29
C VAL A 691 21.09 -21.90 -2.10
N GLY A 692 22.04 -21.20 -1.48
CA GLY A 692 23.34 -20.91 -2.07
C GLY A 692 24.26 -22.13 -1.94
N PHE A 693 24.30 -23.00 -2.94
CA PHE A 693 25.36 -24.02 -3.00
C PHE A 693 26.67 -23.36 -3.46
N PHE A 694 27.61 -23.18 -2.54
CA PHE A 694 28.99 -22.83 -2.85
C PHE A 694 29.82 -24.13 -2.89
N PHE A 695 29.88 -24.79 -4.05
CA PHE A 695 30.93 -25.77 -4.33
C PHE A 695 31.29 -25.77 -5.82
N GLU A 696 32.60 -25.67 -6.07
CA GLU A 696 33.27 -25.74 -7.36
C GLU A 696 32.77 -26.91 -8.22
N TYR A 697 32.14 -26.61 -9.35
CA TYR A 697 32.32 -27.41 -10.58
C TYR A 697 32.20 -26.47 -11.77
N GLY A 698 33.35 -26.12 -12.34
CA GLY A 698 33.41 -25.38 -13.59
C GLY A 698 32.78 -26.20 -14.72
N PHE A 699 31.70 -25.70 -15.31
CA PHE A 699 31.25 -26.14 -16.63
C PHE A 699 30.64 -24.96 -17.42
N CYS A 700 31.28 -24.70 -18.56
CA CYS A 700 30.95 -23.76 -19.64
C CYS A 700 29.48 -23.32 -19.76
N THR A 701 29.28 -22.01 -19.71
CA THR A 701 28.15 -21.29 -20.33
C THR A 701 28.00 -21.74 -21.79
N HIS A 702 26.96 -22.50 -22.12
CA HIS A 702 26.65 -22.85 -23.51
C HIS A 702 25.77 -21.75 -24.11
N VAL A 703 26.35 -20.97 -25.03
CA VAL A 703 25.62 -20.07 -25.93
C VAL A 703 24.98 -20.93 -27.02
N VAL A 704 23.65 -21.05 -27.02
CA VAL A 704 22.92 -21.67 -28.14
C VAL A 704 22.57 -20.58 -29.14
N VAL A 705 23.28 -20.55 -30.28
CA VAL A 705 22.97 -19.64 -31.39
C VAL A 705 21.93 -20.30 -32.29
N VAL A 706 20.69 -19.79 -32.27
CA VAL A 706 19.65 -20.19 -33.23
C VAL A 706 19.66 -19.20 -34.38
N VAL A 707 20.07 -19.64 -35.58
CA VAL A 707 20.05 -18.83 -36.80
C VAL A 707 18.73 -19.06 -37.53
N VAL A 708 17.86 -18.05 -37.55
CA VAL A 708 16.64 -18.06 -38.37
C VAL A 708 16.90 -17.21 -39.62
N VAL A 709 16.88 -17.84 -40.79
CA VAL A 709 17.05 -17.17 -42.09
C VAL A 709 15.66 -16.82 -42.64
N VAL A 710 15.35 -15.53 -42.73
CA VAL A 710 14.12 -15.04 -43.39
C VAL A 710 14.49 -14.50 -44.77
N VAL A 711 13.96 -15.11 -45.83
CA VAL A 711 14.13 -14.65 -47.22
C VAL A 711 12.91 -13.82 -47.61
N VAL A 712 13.10 -12.52 -47.83
CA VAL A 712 12.07 -11.61 -48.35
C VAL A 712 12.27 -11.43 -49.85
N VAL A 713 11.32 -11.88 -50.67
CA VAL A 713 11.33 -11.69 -52.12
C VAL A 713 10.48 -10.46 -52.46
N VAL A 714 11.12 -9.37 -52.86
CA VAL A 714 10.43 -8.18 -53.39
C VAL A 714 10.37 -8.29 -54.91
N VAL A 715 9.16 -8.33 -55.46
CA VAL A 715 8.90 -8.28 -56.90
C VAL A 715 9.10 -6.83 -57.35
N VAL A 716 10.26 -6.59 -57.96
CA VAL A 716 10.69 -5.48 -58.84
C VAL A 716 12.12 -5.09 -58.41
N VAL A 717 13.09 -5.57 -59.20
CA VAL A 717 14.55 -5.50 -59.01
C VAL A 717 15.10 -6.46 -57.93
N VAL A 718 15.86 -7.45 -58.38
CA VAL A 718 16.50 -8.49 -57.56
C VAL A 718 17.54 -7.85 -56.64
N VAL A 719 17.18 -7.65 -55.37
CA VAL A 719 18.13 -7.39 -54.27
C VAL A 719 17.84 -8.40 -53.17
N VAL A 720 18.73 -9.38 -53.01
CA VAL A 720 18.67 -10.35 -51.90
C VAL A 720 19.32 -9.70 -50.68
N VAL A 721 18.52 -9.25 -49.72
CA VAL A 721 19.01 -8.77 -48.42
C VAL A 721 18.95 -9.93 -47.43
N VAL A 722 20.11 -10.44 -47.02
CA VAL A 722 20.23 -11.43 -45.94
C VAL A 722 20.31 -10.66 -44.62
N VAL A 723 19.22 -10.64 -43.85
CA VAL A 723 19.21 -10.08 -42.49
C VAL A 723 19.55 -11.19 -41.51
N VAL A 724 20.74 -11.14 -40.92
CA VAL A 724 21.14 -12.03 -39.81
C VAL A 724 20.67 -11.39 -38.51
N VAL A 725 19.55 -11.86 -37.97
CA VAL A 725 19.09 -11.44 -36.63
C VAL A 725 19.77 -12.34 -35.60
N VAL A 726 20.75 -11.81 -34.88
CA VAL A 726 21.35 -12.49 -33.71
C VAL A 726 20.46 -12.18 -32.51
N VAL A 727 19.57 -13.12 -32.15
CA VAL A 727 18.83 -13.04 -30.89
C VAL A 727 19.71 -13.60 -29.78
N VAL A 728 20.29 -12.72 -28.97
CA VAL A 728 20.95 -13.11 -27.71
C VAL A 728 19.86 -13.28 -26.66
N VAL A 729 19.47 -14.53 -26.38
CA VAL A 729 18.62 -14.83 -25.21
C VAL A 729 19.53 -14.87 -23.98
N VAL A 730 19.60 -13.76 -23.26
CA VAL A 730 20.10 -13.76 -21.89
C VAL A 730 19.05 -14.45 -21.03
N VAL A 731 19.35 -15.64 -20.51
CA VAL A 731 18.50 -16.30 -19.50
C VAL A 731 18.70 -15.55 -18.18
N GLY A 732 17.92 -14.49 -18.00
CA GLY A 732 17.90 -13.63 -16.83
C GLY A 732 17.41 -14.33 -15.56
N GLU A 733 17.83 -13.77 -14.43
CA GLU A 733 17.79 -14.29 -13.06
C GLU A 733 16.39 -14.73 -12.57
N LYS A 734 16.31 -15.83 -11.80
CA LYS A 734 15.06 -16.40 -11.24
C LYS A 734 14.74 -15.80 -9.86
N TYR A 735 13.51 -15.31 -9.62
CA TYR A 735 13.20 -14.31 -8.58
C TYR A 735 12.62 -14.86 -7.26
N LYS A 736 13.07 -14.34 -6.11
CA LYS A 736 12.78 -14.90 -4.77
C LYS A 736 12.67 -13.83 -3.70
N VAL A 737 11.54 -13.79 -2.99
CA VAL A 737 11.18 -12.70 -2.06
C VAL A 737 12.21 -12.53 -0.93
N ILE A 738 12.54 -13.63 -0.23
CA ILE A 738 13.41 -13.53 0.95
C ILE A 738 14.88 -13.34 0.56
N GLU A 739 15.33 -13.93 -0.54
CA GLU A 739 16.68 -13.71 -1.08
C GLU A 739 16.88 -12.23 -1.45
N LYS A 740 15.90 -11.61 -2.10
CA LYS A 740 15.98 -10.18 -2.41
C LYS A 740 16.01 -9.31 -1.16
N LEU A 741 15.30 -9.67 -0.10
CA LEU A 741 15.43 -8.99 1.20
C LEU A 741 16.82 -9.16 1.83
N VAL A 742 17.44 -10.35 1.71
CA VAL A 742 18.82 -10.57 2.14
C VAL A 742 19.77 -9.65 1.38
N ASN A 743 19.67 -9.62 0.05
CA ASN A 743 20.50 -8.77 -0.82
C ASN A 743 20.32 -7.28 -0.50
N VAL A 744 19.09 -6.83 -0.23
CA VAL A 744 18.82 -5.46 0.24
C VAL A 744 19.54 -5.21 1.56
N GLY A 745 19.45 -6.15 2.51
CA GLY A 745 20.18 -6.09 3.79
C GLY A 745 21.69 -6.01 3.61
N GLU A 746 22.28 -6.83 2.74
CA GLU A 746 23.72 -6.80 2.44
C GLU A 746 24.15 -5.45 1.86
N ARG A 747 23.37 -4.88 0.93
CA ARG A 747 23.62 -3.53 0.39
C ARG A 747 23.54 -2.43 1.45
N LEU A 748 22.73 -2.65 2.50
CA LEU A 748 22.63 -1.76 3.66
C LEU A 748 23.69 -2.05 4.74
N GLY A 749 24.56 -3.04 4.52
CA GLY A 749 25.68 -3.36 5.43
C GLY A 749 25.38 -4.42 6.49
N VAL A 750 24.32 -5.22 6.34
CA VAL A 750 24.08 -6.41 7.17
C VAL A 750 25.12 -7.48 6.86
N GLU A 751 25.74 -8.05 7.91
CA GLU A 751 26.65 -9.19 7.80
C GLU A 751 25.90 -10.49 8.11
N TYR A 752 25.89 -11.47 7.20
CA TYR A 752 25.27 -12.77 7.41
C TYR A 752 26.33 -13.85 7.66
N MET A 753 26.26 -14.52 8.81
CA MET A 753 27.13 -15.62 9.21
C MET A 753 26.34 -16.93 9.20
N PHE A 754 26.46 -17.69 8.10
CA PHE A 754 25.88 -19.03 7.97
C PHE A 754 26.74 -20.10 8.67
N ASP A 755 26.22 -21.33 8.77
CA ASP A 755 26.90 -22.47 9.44
C ASP A 755 27.44 -22.12 10.83
N SER A 756 26.67 -21.32 11.56
CA SER A 756 27.09 -20.71 12.83
C SER A 756 26.05 -20.96 13.93
N PRO A 757 25.80 -22.24 14.30
CA PRO A 757 24.93 -22.56 15.43
C PRO A 757 25.49 -21.96 16.72
N ILE A 758 24.60 -21.34 17.51
CA ILE A 758 24.96 -20.77 18.81
C ILE A 758 24.57 -21.70 19.95
N ARG A 759 25.44 -21.80 20.94
CA ARG A 759 25.26 -22.57 22.18
C ARG A 759 24.35 -21.84 23.16
N ASN A 760 24.59 -20.54 23.36
CA ASN A 760 23.80 -19.70 24.26
C ASN A 760 23.94 -18.20 23.92
N ILE A 761 23.00 -17.42 24.45
CA ILE A 761 23.07 -15.95 24.49
C ILE A 761 23.87 -15.58 25.74
N GLN A 762 24.96 -14.84 25.55
CA GLN A 762 25.82 -14.38 26.62
C GLN A 762 25.13 -13.27 27.42
N LEU A 763 25.21 -13.38 28.74
CA LEU A 763 24.67 -12.38 29.67
C LEU A 763 25.80 -11.65 30.41
N SER A 764 25.50 -10.46 30.92
CA SER A 764 26.34 -9.74 31.86
C SER A 764 26.58 -10.56 33.14
N PRO A 765 27.64 -10.28 33.93
CA PRO A 765 27.94 -11.02 35.15
C PRO A 765 26.81 -11.02 36.20
N ASP A 766 25.95 -10.00 36.20
CA ASP A 766 24.77 -9.89 37.05
C ASP A 766 23.51 -10.58 36.47
N GLY A 767 23.60 -11.12 35.26
CA GLY A 767 22.52 -11.80 34.55
C GLY A 767 21.42 -10.89 33.99
N LYS A 768 21.58 -9.56 34.09
CA LYS A 768 20.50 -8.60 33.79
C LYS A 768 20.49 -8.06 32.37
N ARG A 769 21.55 -8.25 31.58
CA ARG A 769 21.66 -7.70 30.22
C ARG A 769 22.24 -8.73 29.26
N ALA A 770 21.69 -8.81 28.05
CA ALA A 770 22.30 -9.60 26.98
C ALA A 770 23.50 -8.85 26.38
N THR A 771 24.61 -9.53 26.17
CA THR A 771 25.89 -8.92 25.75
C THR A 771 26.48 -9.52 24.47
N GLY A 772 25.98 -10.68 24.03
CA GLY A 772 26.54 -11.39 22.88
C GLY A 772 25.96 -12.78 22.68
N VAL A 773 26.62 -13.56 21.83
CA VAL A 773 26.31 -14.97 21.57
C VAL A 773 27.60 -15.80 21.60
N VAL A 774 27.49 -17.04 22.08
CA VAL A 774 28.58 -18.01 22.10
C VAL A 774 28.25 -19.12 21.10
N PHE A 775 29.19 -19.45 20.21
CA PHE A 775 29.00 -20.51 19.20
C PHE A 775 29.05 -21.91 19.83
N GLU A 776 28.43 -22.91 19.17
CA GLU A 776 28.60 -24.31 19.56
C GLU A 776 30.03 -24.81 19.32
N ASP A 777 30.63 -24.36 18.21
CA ASP A 777 32.03 -24.58 17.86
C ASP A 777 32.95 -23.76 18.77
N GLU A 778 33.70 -24.45 19.63
CA GLU A 778 34.60 -23.83 20.61
C GLU A 778 35.82 -23.14 19.98
N SER A 779 36.06 -23.35 18.68
CA SER A 779 37.11 -22.63 17.94
C SER A 779 36.70 -21.22 17.50
N LYS A 780 35.39 -20.90 17.51
CA LYS A 780 34.87 -19.58 17.16
C LYS A 780 34.77 -18.70 18.41
N GLU A 781 35.38 -17.52 18.35
CA GLU A 781 35.29 -16.51 19.43
C GLU A 781 33.84 -16.02 19.63
N PRO A 782 33.41 -15.72 20.87
CA PRO A 782 32.10 -15.13 21.13
C PRO A 782 31.90 -13.80 20.41
N LEU A 783 30.70 -13.57 19.87
CA LEU A 783 30.35 -12.32 19.21
C LEU A 783 29.58 -11.41 20.19
N THR A 784 29.97 -10.14 20.31
CA THR A 784 29.36 -9.19 21.24
C THR A 784 28.61 -8.08 20.52
N ALA A 785 27.51 -7.62 21.12
CA ALA A 785 26.71 -6.51 20.61
C ALA A 785 25.96 -5.79 21.72
N ASP A 786 25.46 -4.60 21.40
CA ASP A 786 24.66 -3.78 22.31
C ASP A 786 23.24 -4.32 22.46
N VAL A 787 22.68 -4.94 21.41
CA VAL A 787 21.33 -5.51 21.37
C VAL A 787 21.38 -6.92 20.78
N ILE A 788 20.66 -7.85 21.39
CA ILE A 788 20.47 -9.21 20.87
C ILE A 788 19.00 -9.42 20.51
N VAL A 789 18.74 -9.87 19.29
CA VAL A 789 17.39 -10.27 18.85
C VAL A 789 17.37 -11.75 18.51
N CYS A 790 16.47 -12.52 19.11
CA CYS A 790 16.33 -13.94 18.81
C CYS A 790 15.11 -14.19 17.91
N ASN A 791 15.36 -14.73 16.71
CA ASN A 791 14.35 -15.15 15.74
C ASN A 791 14.11 -16.67 15.75
N ALA A 792 14.84 -17.41 16.58
CA ALA A 792 14.56 -18.83 16.84
C ALA A 792 13.20 -18.99 17.55
N ASP A 793 12.64 -20.20 17.53
CA ASP A 793 11.43 -20.49 18.28
C ASP A 793 11.58 -20.09 19.76
N LEU A 794 10.57 -19.44 20.32
CA LEU A 794 10.66 -18.85 21.65
C LEU A 794 10.84 -19.90 22.75
N ALA A 795 10.15 -21.05 22.65
CA ALA A 795 10.31 -22.11 23.63
C ALA A 795 11.69 -22.75 23.53
N TYR A 796 12.24 -22.88 22.32
CA TYR A 796 13.65 -23.25 22.13
C TYR A 796 14.60 -22.22 22.75
N ALA A 797 14.42 -20.92 22.44
CA ALA A 797 15.28 -19.85 22.93
C ALA A 797 15.36 -19.82 24.46
N TYR A 798 14.21 -19.87 25.15
CA TYR A 798 14.17 -19.84 26.61
C TYR A 798 14.73 -21.08 27.30
N ASN A 799 14.67 -22.25 26.67
CA ASN A 799 15.07 -23.52 27.30
C ASN A 799 16.43 -24.04 26.83
N ARG A 800 16.98 -23.48 25.74
CA ARG A 800 18.30 -23.85 25.20
C ARG A 800 19.31 -22.72 25.20
N LEU A 801 18.89 -21.51 24.83
CA LEU A 801 19.81 -20.39 24.64
C LEU A 801 19.95 -19.49 25.88
N LEU A 802 19.02 -19.57 26.82
CA LEU A 802 18.96 -18.76 28.04
C LEU A 802 19.03 -19.64 29.30
N PRO A 803 19.41 -19.06 30.46
CA PRO A 803 19.31 -19.73 31.75
C PRO A 803 17.89 -20.22 32.04
N SER A 804 17.79 -21.36 32.73
CA SER A 804 16.49 -21.96 33.07
C SER A 804 15.63 -21.02 33.89
N SER A 805 14.40 -20.80 33.45
CA SER A 805 13.42 -19.93 34.09
C SER A 805 12.07 -20.62 34.30
N THR A 806 11.24 -20.09 35.20
CA THR A 806 9.85 -20.54 35.39
C THR A 806 9.01 -20.26 34.13
N PHE A 807 9.22 -19.09 33.50
CA PHE A 807 8.55 -18.72 32.26
C PHE A 807 8.94 -19.65 31.11
N GLY A 808 10.22 -19.94 30.91
CA GLY A 808 10.69 -20.89 29.88
C GLY A 808 10.05 -22.28 30.01
N ARG A 809 9.97 -22.81 31.23
CA ARG A 809 9.27 -24.07 31.52
C ARG A 809 7.75 -23.98 31.29
N SER A 810 7.15 -22.81 31.49
CA SER A 810 5.73 -22.60 31.21
C SER A 810 5.42 -22.61 29.71
N LEU A 811 6.35 -22.15 28.86
CA LEU A 811 6.19 -22.14 27.40
C LEU A 811 6.07 -23.56 26.83
N LEU A 812 6.84 -24.52 27.35
CA LEU A 812 6.76 -25.94 26.96
C LEU A 812 5.39 -26.57 27.24
N LYS A 813 4.64 -26.02 28.22
CA LYS A 813 3.29 -26.49 28.58
C LYS A 813 2.18 -25.81 27.78
N ARG A 814 2.48 -24.73 27.04
CA ARG A 814 1.47 -24.05 26.22
C ARG A 814 1.09 -24.93 25.02
N GLN A 815 -0.14 -24.81 24.57
CA GLN A 815 -0.61 -25.50 23.37
C GLN A 815 0.23 -25.07 22.15
N ALA A 816 0.76 -26.06 21.43
CA ALA A 816 1.43 -25.87 20.15
C ALA A 816 0.42 -26.06 19.01
N SER A 817 0.76 -25.50 17.85
CA SER A 817 0.10 -25.82 16.58
C SER A 817 0.35 -27.28 16.19
N CYS A 818 -0.40 -27.78 15.19
CA CYS A 818 -0.10 -29.06 14.58
C CYS A 818 1.28 -29.05 13.89
N SER A 819 1.77 -30.23 13.52
CA SER A 819 2.92 -30.40 12.64
C SER A 819 2.49 -30.92 11.27
N SER A 820 3.45 -31.24 10.40
CA SER A 820 3.19 -31.87 9.11
C SER A 820 4.15 -33.00 8.79
N ILE A 821 3.64 -33.97 8.03
CA ILE A 821 4.44 -34.79 7.15
C ILE A 821 4.35 -34.15 5.76
N SER A 822 5.49 -33.73 5.22
CA SER A 822 5.56 -33.08 3.90
C SER A 822 6.32 -33.98 2.92
N PHE A 823 5.69 -34.34 1.81
CA PHE A 823 6.30 -35.09 0.72
C PHE A 823 6.66 -34.16 -0.43
N TYR A 824 7.84 -34.37 -1.02
CA TYR A 824 8.34 -33.65 -2.18
C TYR A 824 8.61 -34.67 -3.30
N TRP A 825 7.71 -34.73 -4.28
CA TRP A 825 7.74 -35.71 -5.35
C TRP A 825 8.12 -35.08 -6.67
N ALA A 826 9.23 -35.54 -7.24
CA ALA A 826 9.57 -35.28 -8.64
C ALA A 826 8.84 -36.32 -9.50
N LEU A 827 8.14 -35.85 -10.52
CA LEU A 827 7.43 -36.70 -11.46
C LEU A 827 8.08 -36.65 -12.84
N ASP A 828 8.09 -37.77 -13.55
CA ASP A 828 8.61 -37.87 -14.93
C ASP A 828 7.69 -37.24 -15.99
N ARG A 829 6.48 -36.87 -15.60
CA ARG A 829 5.45 -36.31 -16.49
C ARG A 829 4.52 -35.36 -15.77
N GLN A 830 3.75 -34.60 -16.55
CA GLN A 830 2.68 -33.76 -16.02
C GLN A 830 1.37 -34.51 -15.80
N PHE A 831 0.64 -34.10 -14.75
CA PHE A 831 -0.72 -34.57 -14.42
C PHE A 831 -1.74 -33.41 -14.52
N PRO A 832 -2.44 -33.25 -15.65
CA PRO A 832 -3.37 -32.14 -15.90
C PRO A 832 -4.58 -32.07 -14.96
N GLN A 833 -4.90 -33.16 -14.26
CA GLN A 833 -6.01 -33.24 -13.31
C GLN A 833 -5.79 -32.35 -12.08
N LEU A 834 -4.53 -32.00 -11.79
CA LEU A 834 -4.15 -31.15 -10.67
C LEU A 834 -3.97 -29.69 -11.11
N SER A 835 -4.62 -28.77 -10.40
CA SER A 835 -4.33 -27.33 -10.47
C SER A 835 -3.06 -26.98 -9.70
N ALA A 836 -2.67 -25.70 -9.72
CA ALA A 836 -1.55 -25.20 -8.92
C ALA A 836 -1.70 -25.56 -7.44
N HIS A 837 -2.91 -25.41 -6.90
CA HIS A 837 -3.23 -25.70 -5.51
C HIS A 837 -4.46 -26.61 -5.43
N ASN A 838 -4.38 -27.66 -4.61
CA ASN A 838 -5.44 -28.65 -4.45
C ASN A 838 -5.57 -29.05 -2.98
N ILE A 839 -6.79 -29.22 -2.49
CA ILE A 839 -7.10 -29.66 -1.13
C ILE A 839 -7.97 -30.90 -1.22
N PHE A 840 -7.54 -31.99 -0.60
CA PHE A 840 -8.31 -33.22 -0.47
C PHE A 840 -8.90 -33.25 0.92
N LEU A 841 -10.23 -33.15 1.03
CA LEU A 841 -10.91 -33.16 2.32
C LEU A 841 -11.25 -34.59 2.76
N ALA A 842 -11.07 -34.85 4.05
CA ALA A 842 -11.51 -36.07 4.71
C ALA A 842 -13.04 -36.19 4.69
N GLU A 843 -13.55 -37.42 4.62
CA GLU A 843 -14.98 -37.71 4.78
C GLU A 843 -15.44 -37.41 6.21
N ASP A 844 -14.73 -37.96 7.20
CA ASP A 844 -14.94 -37.69 8.62
C ASP A 844 -14.15 -36.46 9.06
N TYR A 845 -14.63 -35.28 8.64
CA TYR A 845 -13.90 -34.02 8.80
C TYR A 845 -13.57 -33.73 10.26
N LYS A 846 -14.55 -33.74 11.17
CA LYS A 846 -14.32 -33.43 12.59
C LYS A 846 -13.38 -34.43 13.27
N GLU A 847 -13.56 -35.71 13.00
CA GLU A 847 -12.75 -36.80 13.55
C GLU A 847 -11.30 -36.68 13.09
N SER A 848 -11.06 -36.24 11.85
CA SER A 848 -9.71 -35.99 11.35
C SER A 848 -8.99 -34.89 12.15
N PHE A 849 -9.68 -33.79 12.46
CA PHE A 849 -9.14 -32.72 13.31
C PHE A 849 -8.98 -33.16 14.77
N ASP A 850 -9.95 -33.88 15.33
CA ASP A 850 -9.86 -34.43 16.68
C ASP A 850 -8.64 -35.37 16.82
N SER A 851 -8.33 -36.14 15.78
CA SER A 851 -7.14 -37.00 15.75
C SER A 851 -5.84 -36.18 15.81
N ILE A 852 -5.73 -35.11 15.03
CA ILE A 852 -4.53 -34.25 15.00
C ILE A 852 -4.36 -33.46 16.32
N PHE A 853 -5.43 -32.82 16.78
CA PHE A 853 -5.36 -31.80 17.84
C PHE A 853 -5.64 -32.32 19.24
N LYS A 854 -6.42 -33.40 19.39
CA LYS A 854 -6.76 -33.98 20.71
C LYS A 854 -6.02 -35.28 20.97
N GLN A 855 -5.83 -36.09 19.94
CA GLN A 855 -5.15 -37.40 20.06
C GLN A 855 -3.67 -37.33 19.67
N HIS A 856 -3.25 -36.27 18.96
CA HIS A 856 -1.90 -36.08 18.43
C HIS A 856 -1.43 -37.16 17.43
N LEU A 857 -2.37 -37.76 16.70
CA LEU A 857 -2.12 -38.84 15.73
C LEU A 857 -2.15 -38.34 14.29
N ILE A 858 -1.84 -39.25 13.35
CA ILE A 858 -2.28 -39.13 11.97
C ILE A 858 -3.74 -39.61 11.84
N PRO A 859 -4.63 -38.89 11.14
CA PRO A 859 -5.98 -39.36 10.87
C PRO A 859 -6.02 -40.63 9.99
N ASP A 860 -7.04 -41.47 10.16
CA ASP A 860 -7.25 -42.64 9.29
C ASP A 860 -7.60 -42.24 7.84
N GLN A 861 -8.23 -41.08 7.68
CA GLN A 861 -8.37 -40.39 6.40
C GLN A 861 -7.94 -38.93 6.60
N PRO A 862 -6.70 -38.57 6.24
CA PRO A 862 -6.23 -37.21 6.42
C PRO A 862 -6.83 -36.27 5.37
N SER A 863 -7.17 -35.05 5.78
CA SER A 863 -7.26 -33.96 4.83
C SER A 863 -5.83 -33.52 4.48
N PHE A 864 -5.50 -33.35 3.21
CA PHE A 864 -4.15 -32.98 2.79
C PHE A 864 -4.15 -32.00 1.64
N TYR A 865 -3.08 -31.21 1.57
CA TYR A 865 -2.89 -30.17 0.57
C TYR A 865 -1.82 -30.58 -0.43
N VAL A 866 -2.04 -30.30 -1.71
CA VAL A 866 -1.14 -30.62 -2.83
C VAL A 866 -0.87 -29.35 -3.64
N ASN A 867 0.38 -28.93 -3.65
CA ASN A 867 0.88 -27.83 -4.47
C ASN A 867 1.64 -28.39 -5.68
N VAL A 868 1.35 -27.86 -6.86
CA VAL A 868 2.00 -28.16 -8.14
C VAL A 868 2.57 -26.86 -8.71
N PRO A 869 3.73 -26.38 -8.20
CA PRO A 869 4.27 -25.07 -8.56
C PRO A 869 4.59 -24.93 -10.06
N SER A 870 4.84 -26.03 -10.78
CA SER A 870 5.05 -26.04 -12.25
C SER A 870 3.85 -25.50 -13.04
N ARG A 871 2.66 -25.41 -12.44
CA ARG A 871 1.46 -24.81 -13.06
C ARG A 871 1.52 -23.29 -13.14
N VAL A 872 2.24 -22.64 -12.21
CA VAL A 872 2.37 -21.18 -12.16
C VAL A 872 3.77 -20.75 -12.59
N ASP A 873 4.79 -21.52 -12.21
CA ASP A 873 6.18 -21.28 -12.53
C ASP A 873 6.81 -22.48 -13.23
N PRO A 874 6.96 -22.44 -14.56
CA PRO A 874 7.58 -23.51 -15.34
C PRO A 874 9.01 -23.86 -14.91
N SER A 875 9.70 -22.99 -14.17
CA SER A 875 11.05 -23.26 -13.67
C SER A 875 11.10 -24.19 -12.45
N ALA A 876 9.94 -24.61 -11.91
CA ALA A 876 9.84 -25.52 -10.77
C ALA A 876 10.16 -26.99 -11.12
N ALA A 877 10.05 -27.39 -12.39
CA ALA A 877 10.35 -28.73 -12.87
C ALA A 877 10.92 -28.70 -14.29
N PRO A 878 11.60 -29.76 -14.76
CA PRO A 878 11.97 -29.91 -16.17
C PRO A 878 10.76 -29.84 -17.11
N SER A 879 10.99 -29.49 -18.38
CA SER A 879 9.92 -29.42 -19.37
C SER A 879 9.17 -30.75 -19.49
N GLY A 880 7.84 -30.69 -19.49
CA GLY A 880 6.98 -31.88 -19.55
C GLY A 880 6.87 -32.68 -18.25
N CYS A 881 7.51 -32.24 -17.16
CA CYS A 881 7.48 -32.86 -15.84
C CYS A 881 6.72 -31.99 -14.82
N ASP A 882 6.39 -32.57 -13.66
CA ASP A 882 5.84 -31.84 -12.51
C ASP A 882 6.73 -32.04 -11.26
N SER A 883 6.84 -30.99 -10.44
CA SER A 883 7.21 -31.10 -9.04
C SER A 883 5.95 -30.96 -8.21
N ILE A 884 5.78 -31.82 -7.20
CA ILE A 884 4.62 -31.78 -6.31
C ILE A 884 5.08 -31.71 -4.87
N VAL A 885 4.46 -30.82 -4.10
CA VAL A 885 4.62 -30.70 -2.65
C VAL A 885 3.29 -31.10 -1.98
N ILE A 886 3.32 -32.10 -1.11
CA ILE A 886 2.13 -32.60 -0.41
C ILE A 886 2.30 -32.39 1.08
N LEU A 887 1.33 -31.71 1.72
CA LEU A 887 1.34 -31.42 3.15
C LEU A 887 0.20 -32.20 3.82
N VAL A 888 0.58 -33.12 4.71
CA VAL A 888 -0.34 -33.88 5.56
C VAL A 888 -0.23 -33.39 6.99
N PRO A 889 -1.28 -32.72 7.52
CA PRO A 889 -1.31 -32.31 8.91
C PRO A 889 -1.30 -33.50 9.87
N VAL A 890 -0.48 -33.42 10.91
CA VAL A 890 -0.33 -34.45 11.95
C VAL A 890 -0.15 -33.81 13.33
N GLY A 891 -0.34 -34.59 14.40
CA GLY A 891 0.03 -34.15 15.74
C GLY A 891 1.51 -33.75 15.84
N HIS A 892 1.81 -32.78 16.70
CA HIS A 892 3.20 -32.42 17.03
C HIS A 892 3.89 -33.52 17.86
N LEU A 893 5.20 -33.42 18.03
CA LEU A 893 5.98 -34.34 18.87
C LEU A 893 5.54 -34.23 20.34
N GLN A 894 5.56 -35.35 21.04
CA GLN A 894 5.34 -35.43 22.50
C GLN A 894 6.67 -35.72 23.21
N ASP A 895 6.92 -35.08 24.36
CA ASP A 895 8.24 -35.07 25.00
C ASP A 895 8.46 -36.18 26.07
N SER A 896 7.49 -37.06 26.40
CA SER A 896 7.70 -38.07 27.47
C SER A 896 6.89 -39.37 27.42
N PHE A 897 7.49 -40.44 27.96
CA PHE A 897 6.94 -41.80 28.15
C PHE A 897 5.70 -41.90 29.08
N THR A 898 5.23 -40.79 29.67
CA THR A 898 4.07 -40.77 30.59
C THR A 898 2.74 -40.47 29.89
N ASP A 899 2.78 -40.00 28.64
CA ASP A 899 1.59 -39.79 27.83
C ASP A 899 1.42 -40.99 26.89
N ALA A 900 0.45 -41.86 27.19
CA ALA A 900 0.20 -43.05 26.37
C ALA A 900 -0.24 -42.65 24.95
N HIS A 901 0.63 -42.84 23.96
CA HIS A 901 0.38 -42.43 22.58
C HIS A 901 0.34 -43.63 21.62
N LYS A 902 -0.70 -43.72 20.78
CA LYS A 902 -0.86 -44.76 19.75
C LYS A 902 -0.49 -44.19 18.37
N GLY A 903 0.65 -44.53 17.76
CA GLY A 903 1.08 -43.95 16.46
C GLY A 903 0.00 -43.89 15.34
N SER A 904 -0.92 -44.84 15.33
CA SER A 904 -2.21 -44.85 14.60
C SER A 904 -3.30 -45.45 15.49
N LYS A 905 -4.60 -45.22 15.20
CA LYS A 905 -5.73 -45.81 15.97
C LYS A 905 -5.63 -47.32 16.14
N HIS A 906 -4.95 -48.01 15.20
CA HIS A 906 -4.80 -49.47 15.16
C HIS A 906 -3.46 -50.00 15.72
N THR A 907 -2.56 -49.13 16.21
CA THR A 907 -1.29 -49.55 16.81
C THR A 907 -1.38 -49.64 18.34
N THR A 908 -0.80 -50.70 18.92
CA THR A 908 -0.63 -50.84 20.38
C THR A 908 0.80 -50.39 20.74
N GLY A 909 0.95 -49.16 21.19
CA GLY A 909 2.25 -48.60 21.58
C GLY A 909 2.11 -47.44 22.56
N THR A 910 3.24 -46.99 23.11
CA THR A 910 3.34 -45.82 24.00
C THR A 910 4.08 -44.64 23.34
N THR A 911 4.47 -44.77 22.07
CA THR A 911 5.29 -43.78 21.35
C THR A 911 4.80 -43.56 19.90
N GLN A 912 5.12 -42.39 19.34
CA GLN A 912 4.89 -42.06 17.92
C GLN A 912 5.89 -42.82 17.03
N ASP A 913 5.39 -43.71 16.16
CA ASP A 913 6.20 -44.39 15.14
C ASP A 913 6.10 -43.62 13.81
N TRP A 914 7.08 -42.75 13.56
CA TRP A 914 7.09 -41.86 12.40
C TRP A 914 7.28 -42.60 11.08
N ASP A 915 8.04 -43.70 11.04
CA ASP A 915 8.25 -44.47 9.81
C ASP A 915 6.96 -45.15 9.36
N THR A 916 6.23 -45.74 10.32
CA THR A 916 4.88 -46.29 10.07
C THR A 916 3.89 -45.19 9.69
N MET A 917 3.91 -44.02 10.34
CA MET A 917 3.01 -42.91 9.99
C MET A 917 3.29 -42.36 8.59
N VAL A 918 4.57 -42.23 8.20
CA VAL A 918 4.98 -41.77 6.86
C VAL A 918 4.54 -42.76 5.78
N SER A 919 4.81 -44.06 5.97
CA SER A 919 4.41 -45.09 5.02
C SER A 919 2.88 -45.20 4.88
N THR A 920 2.15 -45.03 5.99
CA THR A 920 0.70 -44.95 6.02
C THR A 920 0.19 -43.72 5.24
N ALA A 921 0.71 -42.53 5.55
CA ALA A 921 0.36 -41.28 4.87
C ALA A 921 0.59 -41.38 3.36
N ARG A 922 1.77 -41.87 2.95
CA ARG A 922 2.14 -42.08 1.55
C ARG A 922 1.14 -42.98 0.84
N SER A 923 0.81 -44.12 1.44
CA SER A 923 -0.13 -45.10 0.85
C SER A 923 -1.54 -44.51 0.74
N MET A 924 -2.00 -43.79 1.76
CA MET A 924 -3.31 -43.12 1.78
C MET A 924 -3.40 -42.03 0.72
N ILE A 925 -2.39 -41.16 0.61
CA ILE A 925 -2.35 -40.10 -0.41
C ILE A 925 -2.48 -40.69 -1.81
N LEU A 926 -1.64 -41.68 -2.14
CA LEU A 926 -1.65 -42.31 -3.46
C LEU A 926 -3.01 -42.96 -3.75
N THR A 927 -3.57 -43.68 -2.78
CA THR A 927 -4.89 -44.32 -2.91
C THR A 927 -5.99 -43.30 -3.11
N ILE A 928 -6.02 -42.22 -2.31
CA ILE A 928 -7.03 -41.16 -2.39
C ILE A 928 -6.94 -40.41 -3.72
N MET A 929 -5.73 -40.05 -4.15
CA MET A 929 -5.52 -39.36 -5.43
C MET A 929 -5.91 -40.25 -6.61
N GLU A 930 -5.56 -41.54 -6.56
CA GLU A 930 -5.96 -42.49 -7.60
C GLU A 930 -7.47 -42.70 -7.66
N GLN A 931 -8.13 -42.84 -6.51
CA GLN A 931 -9.57 -42.97 -6.44
C GLN A 931 -10.29 -41.72 -6.90
N ARG A 932 -9.89 -40.52 -6.45
CA ARG A 932 -10.64 -39.28 -6.72
C ARG A 932 -10.33 -38.64 -8.06
N LEU A 933 -9.10 -38.79 -8.56
CA LEU A 933 -8.67 -38.19 -9.83
C LEU A 933 -8.62 -39.20 -10.99
N LYS A 934 -8.76 -40.49 -10.69
CA LYS A 934 -8.62 -41.59 -11.66
C LYS A 934 -7.26 -41.56 -12.38
N ILE A 935 -6.19 -41.26 -11.64
CA ILE A 935 -4.79 -41.22 -12.13
C ILE A 935 -3.91 -42.19 -11.34
N SER A 936 -2.92 -42.82 -11.97
CA SER A 936 -1.91 -43.59 -11.24
C SER A 936 -0.64 -42.75 -11.09
N LEU A 937 -0.36 -42.26 -9.88
CA LEU A 937 0.77 -41.37 -9.62
C LEU A 937 2.03 -42.15 -9.21
N ALA A 938 1.87 -43.26 -8.49
CA ALA A 938 2.97 -44.00 -7.87
C ALA A 938 4.08 -44.46 -8.84
N PRO A 939 3.77 -44.96 -10.06
CA PRO A 939 4.80 -45.39 -11.01
C PRO A 939 5.65 -44.24 -11.57
N HIS A 940 5.18 -43.01 -11.43
CA HIS A 940 5.76 -41.81 -12.03
C HIS A 940 6.61 -40.99 -11.05
N ILE A 941 6.67 -41.39 -9.78
CA ILE A 941 7.53 -40.76 -8.77
C ILE A 941 8.97 -41.21 -9.00
N ILE A 942 9.78 -40.35 -9.60
CA ILE A 942 11.21 -40.63 -9.86
C ILE A 942 12.09 -40.27 -8.67
N HIS A 943 11.65 -39.33 -7.83
CA HIS A 943 12.35 -38.94 -6.62
C HIS A 943 11.39 -38.50 -5.52
N GLU A 944 11.69 -38.89 -4.28
CA GLU A 944 10.94 -38.54 -3.08
C GLU A 944 11.88 -38.01 -1.99
N SER A 945 11.54 -36.84 -1.45
CA SER A 945 12.09 -36.31 -0.20
C SER A 945 10.97 -36.07 0.80
N ILE A 946 11.27 -36.13 2.10
CA ILE A 946 10.26 -36.09 3.17
C ILE A 946 10.74 -35.20 4.31
N ASN A 947 9.86 -34.32 4.80
CA ASN A 947 9.99 -33.71 6.11
C ASN A 947 8.96 -34.29 7.08
N THR A 948 9.38 -34.54 8.31
CA THR A 948 8.55 -35.01 9.42
C THR A 948 8.68 -34.05 10.60
N PRO A 949 7.87 -34.16 11.65
CA PRO A 949 8.00 -33.30 12.82
C PRO A 949 9.39 -33.37 13.47
N VAL A 950 10.08 -34.51 13.36
CA VAL A 950 11.47 -34.68 13.80
C VAL A 950 12.44 -33.85 12.95
N THR A 951 12.27 -33.83 11.62
CA THR A 951 13.11 -32.99 10.75
C THR A 951 12.80 -31.51 10.94
N TRP A 952 11.54 -31.13 11.12
CA TRP A 952 11.14 -29.75 11.45
C TRP A 952 11.78 -29.23 12.75
N LYS A 953 11.79 -30.06 13.81
CA LYS A 953 12.44 -29.74 15.09
C LYS A 953 13.95 -29.57 14.92
N SER A 954 14.60 -30.51 14.26
CA SER A 954 16.06 -30.51 14.10
C SER A 954 16.58 -29.48 13.10
N SER A 955 15.90 -29.23 11.98
CA SER A 955 16.36 -28.28 10.94
C SER A 955 16.08 -26.81 11.28
N PHE A 956 15.01 -26.51 12.02
CA PHE A 956 14.60 -25.13 12.30
C PHE A 956 14.43 -24.79 13.78
N ASN A 957 14.85 -25.69 14.68
CA ASN A 957 14.75 -25.52 16.13
C ASN A 957 13.31 -25.28 16.63
N LEU A 958 12.32 -25.87 15.95
CA LEU A 958 10.90 -25.70 16.30
C LEU A 958 10.54 -26.56 17.50
N ASP A 959 9.99 -25.96 18.55
CA ASP A 959 9.47 -26.69 19.70
C ASP A 959 8.47 -27.76 19.26
N ARG A 960 8.66 -28.99 19.75
CA ARG A 960 7.87 -30.17 19.37
C ARG A 960 7.69 -30.40 17.86
N GLY A 961 8.54 -29.80 17.02
CA GLY A 961 8.38 -29.86 15.56
C GLY A 961 7.12 -29.16 15.04
N ALA A 962 6.49 -28.28 15.82
CA ALA A 962 5.28 -27.58 15.43
C ALA A 962 5.56 -26.57 14.32
N ILE A 963 4.99 -26.78 13.14
CA ILE A 963 5.36 -26.03 11.93
C ILE A 963 4.87 -24.58 11.93
N LEU A 964 4.00 -24.19 12.87
CA LEU A 964 3.49 -22.83 13.05
C LEU A 964 3.75 -22.26 14.46
N GLY A 965 4.57 -22.94 15.27
CA GLY A 965 4.93 -22.53 16.63
C GLY A 965 3.78 -22.69 17.64
N LEU A 966 3.70 -21.77 18.62
CA LEU A 966 2.60 -21.72 19.58
C LEU A 966 1.26 -21.56 18.88
N SER A 967 0.24 -22.28 19.35
CA SER A 967 -1.11 -22.24 18.77
C SER A 967 -1.72 -20.82 18.85
N HIS A 968 -2.75 -20.57 18.06
CA HIS A 968 -3.47 -19.30 18.03
C HIS A 968 -4.82 -19.35 18.76
N SER A 969 -4.88 -20.17 19.81
CA SER A 969 -6.02 -20.19 20.74
C SER A 969 -6.15 -18.87 21.48
N PHE A 970 -7.32 -18.60 22.04
CA PHE A 970 -7.65 -17.33 22.72
C PHE A 970 -6.58 -16.90 23.75
N PHE A 971 -6.02 -17.84 24.51
CA PHE A 971 -4.97 -17.57 25.52
C PHE A 971 -3.53 -17.51 24.96
N ASN A 972 -3.37 -17.57 23.65
CA ASN A 972 -2.08 -17.47 22.96
C ASN A 972 -2.05 -16.36 21.88
N VAL A 973 -3.04 -15.46 21.89
CA VAL A 973 -3.12 -14.28 21.00
C VAL A 973 -3.16 -12.98 21.80
N LEU A 974 -2.98 -11.84 21.12
CA LEU A 974 -3.02 -10.50 21.73
C LEU A 974 -2.12 -10.40 22.97
N SER A 975 -2.60 -9.79 24.06
CA SER A 975 -1.84 -9.63 25.31
C SER A 975 -1.44 -10.94 26.01
N PHE A 976 -2.01 -12.09 25.61
CA PHE A 976 -1.62 -13.39 26.15
C PHE A 976 -0.52 -14.07 25.34
N ARG A 977 -0.27 -13.60 24.11
CA ARG A 977 0.86 -14.05 23.29
C ARG A 977 2.19 -13.55 23.90
N PRO A 978 3.28 -14.33 23.80
CA PRO A 978 4.57 -13.86 24.32
C PRO A 978 5.04 -12.56 23.68
N LYS A 979 5.64 -11.71 24.51
CA LYS A 979 6.10 -10.37 24.13
C LYS A 979 7.36 -10.42 23.27
N THR A 980 7.58 -9.35 22.53
CA THR A 980 8.74 -9.11 21.66
C THR A 980 10.00 -8.64 22.40
N LYS A 981 9.92 -8.40 23.71
CA LYS A 981 11.04 -8.01 24.58
C LYS A 981 11.06 -8.88 25.83
N HIS A 982 12.25 -9.29 26.27
CA HIS A 982 12.41 -10.04 27.51
C HIS A 982 12.04 -9.17 28.73
N ALA A 983 11.40 -9.78 29.74
CA ALA A 983 10.88 -9.03 30.90
C ALA A 983 11.97 -8.63 31.91
N GLU A 984 13.00 -9.47 32.07
CA GLU A 984 14.04 -9.35 33.11
C GLU A 984 15.46 -9.13 32.58
N ILE A 985 15.67 -9.29 31.27
CA ILE A 985 16.99 -9.24 30.63
C ILE A 985 16.93 -8.08 29.66
N ASP A 986 17.63 -7.01 29.98
CA ASP A 986 17.72 -5.82 29.16
C ASP A 986 18.42 -6.14 27.84
N ASP A 987 18.04 -5.40 26.80
CA ASP A 987 18.59 -5.50 25.44
C ASP A 987 18.40 -6.84 24.72
N LEU A 988 17.48 -7.69 25.23
CA LEU A 988 17.07 -8.93 24.59
C LEU A 988 15.64 -8.83 24.02
N TYR A 989 15.54 -9.02 22.70
CA TYR A 989 14.28 -8.95 21.94
C TYR A 989 14.02 -10.26 21.19
N PHE A 990 12.79 -10.42 20.72
CA PHE A 990 12.31 -11.59 20.03
C PHE A 990 11.46 -11.21 18.82
N VAL A 991 11.70 -11.86 17.69
CA VAL A 991 10.94 -11.67 16.44
C VAL A 991 10.60 -13.03 15.85
N GLY A 992 9.59 -13.10 14.97
CA GLY A 992 9.21 -14.34 14.30
C GLY A 992 7.87 -14.90 14.79
N ALA A 993 7.59 -16.15 14.40
CA ALA A 993 6.24 -16.69 14.52
C ALA A 993 5.78 -16.98 15.96
N SER A 994 6.70 -17.17 16.90
CA SER A 994 6.39 -17.57 18.29
C SER A 994 6.19 -16.39 19.24
N THR A 995 6.28 -15.15 18.73
CA THR A 995 5.98 -13.91 19.45
C THR A 995 4.85 -13.13 18.79
N HIS A 996 4.43 -12.02 19.40
CA HIS A 996 3.48 -11.08 18.81
C HIS A 996 4.02 -10.51 17.49
N PRO A 997 3.22 -10.38 16.40
CA PRO A 997 1.76 -10.61 16.32
C PRO A 997 1.32 -12.05 16.04
N GLY A 998 2.15 -12.91 15.45
CA GLY A 998 1.74 -14.29 15.16
C GLY A 998 2.52 -14.99 14.05
N THR A 999 1.93 -16.06 13.52
CA THR A 999 2.50 -16.91 12.47
C THR A 999 2.05 -16.44 11.08
N GLY A 1000 2.76 -16.88 10.04
CA GLY A 1000 2.57 -16.47 8.65
C GLY A 1000 3.61 -15.44 8.22
N VAL A 1001 4.11 -15.55 6.98
CA VAL A 1001 5.16 -14.65 6.46
C VAL A 1001 4.75 -13.17 6.55
N PRO A 1002 3.55 -12.75 6.11
CA PRO A 1002 3.12 -11.34 6.21
C PRO A 1002 3.14 -10.82 7.64
N ILE A 1003 2.64 -11.64 8.57
CA ILE A 1003 2.53 -11.31 9.99
C ILE A 1003 3.90 -11.20 10.65
N VAL A 1004 4.84 -12.06 10.23
CA VAL A 1004 6.23 -12.01 10.70
C VAL A 1004 6.97 -10.79 10.14
N LEU A 1005 6.69 -10.37 8.90
CA LEU A 1005 7.22 -9.11 8.34
C LEU A 1005 6.69 -7.88 9.09
N ALA A 1006 5.38 -7.85 9.39
CA ALA A 1006 4.78 -6.83 10.24
C ALA A 1006 5.38 -6.82 11.65
N GLY A 1007 5.59 -8.01 12.24
CA GLY A 1007 6.26 -8.16 13.53
C GLY A 1007 7.70 -7.64 13.52
N ALA A 1008 8.44 -7.84 12.43
CA ALA A 1008 9.78 -7.30 12.27
C ALA A 1008 9.79 -5.75 12.29
N LYS A 1009 8.79 -5.11 11.67
CA LYS A 1009 8.61 -3.65 11.75
C LYS A 1009 8.38 -3.20 13.20
N LEU A 1010 7.46 -3.85 13.92
CA LEU A 1010 7.15 -3.53 15.32
C LEU A 1010 8.36 -3.69 16.24
N VAL A 1011 9.18 -4.73 16.04
CA VAL A 1011 10.40 -4.96 16.82
C VAL A 1011 11.46 -3.93 16.49
N ALA A 1012 11.63 -3.55 15.22
CA ALA A 1012 12.57 -2.51 14.82
C ALA A 1012 12.24 -1.17 15.50
N GLU A 1013 10.97 -0.77 15.44
CA GLU A 1013 10.47 0.44 16.09
C GLU A 1013 10.62 0.38 17.61
N GLN A 1014 10.36 -0.78 18.23
CA GLN A 1014 10.55 -0.96 19.66
C GLN A 1014 12.03 -0.82 20.08
N ILE A 1015 12.96 -1.45 19.36
CA ILE A 1015 14.40 -1.35 19.64
C ILE A 1015 14.87 0.10 19.50
N LEU A 1016 14.45 0.79 18.44
CA LEU A 1016 14.82 2.18 18.18
C LEU A 1016 14.20 3.12 19.21
N GLY A 1017 12.96 2.88 19.63
CA GLY A 1017 12.29 3.57 20.74
C GLY A 1017 13.04 3.44 22.06
N ASP A 1018 13.35 2.21 22.46
CA ASP A 1018 14.08 1.90 23.69
C ASP A 1018 15.49 2.53 23.69
N ARG A 1019 16.08 2.76 22.51
CA ARG A 1019 17.37 3.42 22.32
C ARG A 1019 17.29 4.93 22.04
N ARG A 1020 16.09 5.52 22.06
CA ARG A 1020 15.83 6.94 21.76
C ARG A 1020 16.33 7.36 20.37
N LEU A 1021 16.20 6.46 19.40
CA LEU A 1021 16.56 6.63 17.98
C LEU A 1021 15.33 6.70 17.07
N GLU A 1022 14.17 7.09 17.61
CA GLU A 1022 12.87 7.15 16.89
C GLU A 1022 12.93 8.09 15.68
N ALA A 1023 13.69 9.20 15.79
CA ALA A 1023 13.93 10.14 14.70
C ALA A 1023 14.68 9.53 13.51
N CYS A 1024 15.24 8.32 13.67
CA CYS A 1024 15.99 7.62 12.64
C CYS A 1024 15.17 6.54 11.93
N ILE A 1025 13.88 6.39 12.25
CA ILE A 1025 12.97 5.46 11.57
C ILE A 1025 12.52 6.10 10.25
N PRO A 1026 12.96 5.61 9.07
CA PRO A 1026 12.58 6.17 7.77
C PRO A 1026 11.08 6.04 7.48
N TRP A 1027 10.46 4.99 8.04
CA TRP A 1027 9.06 4.60 7.87
C TRP A 1027 8.16 4.89 9.08
N GLY A 1028 8.65 5.65 10.08
CA GLY A 1028 7.92 5.87 11.32
C GLY A 1028 6.68 6.74 11.09
N GLU A 1029 5.53 6.28 11.60
CA GLU A 1029 4.31 7.08 11.67
C GLU A 1029 4.55 8.31 12.56
N GLY A 1030 4.57 9.50 11.96
CA GLY A 1030 4.33 10.72 12.72
C GLY A 1030 2.92 10.70 13.31
N SER A 1031 2.79 10.24 14.55
CA SER A 1031 1.65 10.46 15.46
C SER A 1031 0.23 10.11 14.95
N ALA A 1032 -0.01 8.87 14.51
CA ALA A 1032 -1.38 8.34 14.37
C ALA A 1032 -2.03 7.95 15.73
N SER A 1033 -1.34 8.18 16.86
CA SER A 1033 -1.85 7.86 18.21
C SER A 1033 -2.37 9.06 19.02
N GLU A 1034 -2.33 10.29 18.50
CA GLU A 1034 -2.85 11.49 19.21
C GLU A 1034 -3.99 12.24 18.51
N LYS A 1035 -4.36 11.88 17.28
CA LYS A 1035 -5.58 12.42 16.62
C LYS A 1035 -6.90 11.74 17.02
N ALA A 1036 -6.90 10.84 18.01
CA ALA A 1036 -8.10 10.18 18.53
C ALA A 1036 -8.69 10.82 19.80
N LYS A 1037 -8.29 12.06 20.13
CA LYS A 1037 -8.93 12.85 21.19
C LYS A 1037 -9.22 14.26 20.70
N GLY A 1038 -10.29 14.41 19.92
CA GLY A 1038 -10.84 15.72 19.57
C GLY A 1038 -11.34 15.86 18.13
N GLY A 1039 -12.13 14.92 17.66
CA GLY A 1039 -12.86 15.03 16.40
C GLY A 1039 -13.88 13.92 16.33
N GLN A 1040 -15.16 14.24 16.46
CA GLN A 1040 -16.23 13.30 16.15
C GLN A 1040 -16.05 12.86 14.69
N ALA A 1041 -15.64 11.61 14.48
CA ALA A 1041 -15.78 10.97 13.18
C ALA A 1041 -17.27 11.00 12.83
N SER A 1042 -17.61 11.71 11.75
CA SER A 1042 -18.91 11.61 11.12
C SER A 1042 -19.05 10.19 10.59
N SER A 1043 -19.78 9.33 11.30
CA SER A 1043 -20.23 8.04 10.77
C SER A 1043 -21.21 8.34 9.63
N SER A 1044 -20.96 7.78 8.44
CA SER A 1044 -21.89 7.84 7.31
C SER A 1044 -23.29 7.38 7.75
N HIS A 1045 -24.32 7.95 7.15
CA HIS A 1045 -25.71 7.63 7.49
C HIS A 1045 -26.11 6.20 7.07
N LEU A 1046 -25.22 5.49 6.36
CA LEU A 1046 -25.39 4.14 5.79
C LEU A 1046 -24.76 3.03 6.65
N ASP A 1047 -23.84 3.34 7.57
CA ASP A 1047 -23.23 2.36 8.50
C ASP A 1047 -24.04 2.11 9.77
N ARG A 1048 -25.23 2.72 9.88
CA ARG A 1048 -26.15 2.43 11.00
C ARG A 1048 -26.97 1.19 10.72
N VAL A 1049 -26.54 0.07 11.31
CA VAL A 1049 -27.47 -1.00 11.69
C VAL A 1049 -28.56 -0.37 12.56
N GLN A 1050 -29.83 -0.44 12.13
CA GLN A 1050 -30.96 -0.02 12.96
C GLN A 1050 -31.03 -0.92 14.20
N HIS A 1051 -30.39 -0.49 15.28
CA HIS A 1051 -30.59 -1.10 16.58
C HIS A 1051 -31.96 -0.66 17.11
N GLY A 1052 -32.90 -1.60 17.15
CA GLY A 1052 -34.15 -1.39 17.89
C GLY A 1052 -33.86 -1.04 19.35
N PRO A 1053 -34.76 -0.31 20.03
CA PRO A 1053 -34.56 0.23 21.39
C PRO A 1053 -34.40 -0.83 22.49
N TYR A 1054 -34.44 -2.13 22.13
CA TYR A 1054 -34.30 -3.27 23.02
C TYR A 1054 -32.88 -3.85 23.11
N LEU A 1055 -31.82 -3.19 22.64
CA LEU A 1055 -30.44 -3.67 22.90
C LEU A 1055 -29.70 -2.84 23.96
N SER A 1056 -30.01 -1.55 24.11
CA SER A 1056 -29.30 -0.67 25.06
C SER A 1056 -29.58 -1.02 26.53
N TRP A 1057 -30.83 -1.32 26.87
CA TRP A 1057 -31.23 -1.74 28.22
C TRP A 1057 -30.54 -3.04 28.67
N LEU A 1058 -30.34 -4.02 27.79
CA LEU A 1058 -29.67 -5.29 28.11
C LEU A 1058 -28.18 -5.08 28.41
N VAL A 1059 -27.52 -4.18 27.70
CA VAL A 1059 -26.12 -3.81 27.96
C VAL A 1059 -25.99 -3.11 29.31
N TRP A 1060 -26.91 -2.21 29.67
CA TRP A 1060 -26.93 -1.57 30.98
C TRP A 1060 -27.29 -2.55 32.11
N ILE A 1061 -28.14 -3.54 31.86
CA ILE A 1061 -28.43 -4.62 32.81
C ILE A 1061 -27.20 -5.51 32.99
N LEU A 1062 -26.50 -5.89 31.93
CA LEU A 1062 -25.26 -6.68 32.01
C LEU A 1062 -24.15 -5.92 32.74
N LEU A 1063 -23.96 -4.64 32.45
CA LEU A 1063 -22.99 -3.79 33.16
C LEU A 1063 -23.33 -3.62 34.64
N SER A 1064 -24.61 -3.46 34.98
CA SER A 1064 -25.02 -3.36 36.38
C SER A 1064 -24.90 -4.70 37.11
N VAL A 1065 -25.19 -5.84 36.47
CA VAL A 1065 -24.95 -7.17 37.04
C VAL A 1065 -23.46 -7.41 37.26
N VAL A 1066 -22.60 -7.10 36.29
CA VAL A 1066 -21.14 -7.24 36.43
C VAL A 1066 -20.60 -6.31 37.53
N MET A 1067 -21.07 -5.06 37.59
CA MET A 1067 -20.67 -4.13 38.63
C MET A 1067 -21.14 -4.59 40.02
N THR A 1068 -22.34 -5.17 40.11
CA THR A 1068 -22.87 -5.73 41.36
C THR A 1068 -22.07 -6.95 41.81
N VAL A 1069 -21.72 -7.86 40.88
CA VAL A 1069 -20.88 -9.03 41.17
C VAL A 1069 -19.48 -8.60 41.62
N VAL A 1070 -18.88 -7.58 40.98
CA VAL A 1070 -17.58 -7.02 41.39
C VAL A 1070 -17.66 -6.37 42.76
N VAL A 1071 -18.71 -5.59 43.07
CA VAL A 1071 -18.89 -4.94 44.38
C VAL A 1071 -19.15 -5.98 45.48
N VAL A 1072 -19.95 -7.01 45.22
CA VAL A 1072 -20.22 -8.10 46.17
C VAL A 1072 -18.97 -8.96 46.40
N ALA A 1073 -18.20 -9.27 45.35
CA ALA A 1073 -16.92 -9.98 45.47
C ALA A 1073 -15.87 -9.15 46.23
N SER A 1074 -15.84 -7.84 46.02
CA SER A 1074 -14.95 -6.90 46.73
C SER A 1074 -15.33 -6.75 48.20
N GLY A 1075 -16.64 -6.74 48.51
CA GLY A 1075 -17.15 -6.70 49.89
C GLY A 1075 -16.90 -8.01 50.66
N ALA A 1076 -16.96 -9.15 49.98
CA ALA A 1076 -16.65 -10.46 50.59
C ALA A 1076 -15.14 -10.62 50.90
N LEU A 1077 -14.26 -10.01 50.11
CA LEU A 1077 -12.81 -9.98 50.35
C LEU A 1077 -12.41 -9.01 51.48
N TYR A 1078 -13.16 -7.93 51.70
CA TYR A 1078 -12.92 -7.00 52.81
C TYR A 1078 -13.46 -7.48 54.17
N SER A 1079 -14.41 -8.43 54.19
CA SER A 1079 -14.97 -8.98 55.43
C SER A 1079 -14.15 -10.13 56.03
N THR A 1080 -13.11 -10.63 55.36
CA THR A 1080 -12.43 -11.87 55.78
C THR A 1080 -10.99 -11.71 56.28
N ASN A 1081 -10.41 -10.50 56.32
CA ASN A 1081 -9.04 -10.30 56.85
C ASN A 1081 -8.92 -9.11 57.82
N GLY A 1082 -9.79 -9.10 58.84
CA GLY A 1082 -9.63 -8.27 60.04
C GLY A 1082 -9.28 -9.11 61.27
N ALA A 1083 -8.03 -9.53 61.41
CA ALA A 1083 -7.46 -9.93 62.71
C ALA A 1083 -5.91 -9.87 62.72
N GLY A 1084 -5.39 -8.73 63.20
CA GLY A 1084 -4.26 -8.69 64.14
C GLY A 1084 -2.82 -8.61 63.59
N LEU A 1085 -2.20 -7.46 63.84
CA LEU A 1085 -0.96 -7.21 64.62
C LEU A 1085 -0.10 -6.13 63.92
N LEU A 1086 -0.06 -4.90 64.46
CA LEU A 1086 1.03 -4.35 65.33
C LEU A 1086 2.37 -4.29 64.58
N GLY A 1087 3.13 -3.19 64.46
CA GLY A 1087 3.16 -1.87 65.05
C GLY A 1087 4.52 -1.24 64.65
N ASP A 1088 4.61 0.09 64.70
CA ASP A 1088 5.79 0.97 64.64
C ASP A 1088 6.90 0.77 63.56
N TRP A 1089 7.10 1.86 62.81
CA TRP A 1089 8.23 2.34 61.97
C TRP A 1089 7.98 2.43 60.47
#